data_AF-A0AAD8ZSB2-F1
#
_entry.id   AF-A0AAD8ZSB2-F1
#
_cell.length_a   1.000
_cell.length_b   1.000
_cell.length_c   1.000
_cell.angle_alpha   90.00
_cell.angle_beta   90.00
_cell.angle_gamma   90.00
#
_symmetry.space_group_name_H-M   'P 1'
#
loop_
_entity.id
_entity.type
_entity.pdbx_description
1 polymer ?
#
loop_
_entity_poly.entity_id
_entity_poly.type
_entity_poly.pdbx_seq_one_letter_code
_entity_poly.pdbx_strand_id
1 'polypeptide(L)'
;MLRQPTPPATIALLNIYRNPQNSAQSADALHCAVSDVEMQEHYDEFFEEVFTEMEEKYGEVEEMNVCDNLGDHLVGNVYVKFRREEDAEKAVMDLNNRWFNSQPIHAELSPVTDFREACCRQYEMGECTRGGFCNFMHLKPISRELRRELYGRRRKRMPSVQESSEQDQLASSVDEAIHLNMEKGVIERKWIRPDLPSRCTWSLGVPNTDSPHWHPHRPSIPCILPNVLGQIGHTPMVHLNKITKNFGLKCELLVKCEFFNAGGSVKDRISLRMVEDAERAGVLKPGDTIIEPTSGNTGIGLALAAAVKGYRCIIVMPEKMSMEKVDVLRALGAEIVRTPTSARFDSPESHVGVAWRLKNEIPNSHILDQYRNPSNPLAHYDTTAEEILEQCDGKVDMLVAGAGTGGTITGIARKLKEKCPNVKIIGVDPEGSILAEPEELNHTEKTRYEVEGIGYDFIPTVLDRSVVDRWYKASDDETFAMARMLIREEGLLCGGSSGSAMAAAVKEAKELKEGQRCVVILPDSIRNYMSKFLNDKWMFQKGFLTVEEFMVNKPWWWNLKLQSLNLSAPLTVLPTVTCQKMIKILKEKGYDQAPVVDEAGLILGMVTLGNMLASVLAGKVKPSDPVSKVLYKQFKQVHLTDNLGKLSRILETDHFALVVHEQIQYLTDGSTSLKQMVFGVVTAIDLLNFVTGHEKRERSVSECTDEL
;
A
#
# COMPACT_ATOMS: atom_id res chain seq x y z
N MET A 1 -4.67 -32.15 14.58
CA MET A 1 -3.35 -31.78 15.13
C MET A 1 -2.62 -31.02 14.02
N LEU A 2 -2.81 -29.70 13.94
CA LEU A 2 -2.08 -28.88 12.98
C LEU A 2 -0.99 -28.15 13.76
N ARG A 3 0.23 -28.24 13.23
CA ARG A 3 1.49 -27.79 13.83
C ARG A 3 1.37 -26.33 14.27
N GLN A 4 1.82 -26.03 15.49
CA GLN A 4 2.12 -24.66 15.92
C GLN A 4 2.93 -23.96 14.81
N PRO A 5 2.73 -22.65 14.55
CA PRO A 5 3.75 -21.91 13.81
C PRO A 5 5.00 -21.95 14.67
N THR A 6 5.97 -22.76 14.25
CA THR A 6 7.30 -22.83 14.87
C THR A 6 7.82 -21.40 15.00
N PRO A 7 8.14 -20.93 16.22
CA PRO A 7 8.88 -19.70 16.40
C PRO A 7 10.04 -19.58 15.42
N PRO A 8 10.39 -18.37 14.96
CA PRO A 8 11.45 -18.23 13.96
C PRO A 8 12.77 -18.66 14.59
N ALA A 9 13.26 -19.85 14.21
CA ALA A 9 14.63 -20.27 14.48
C ALA A 9 15.64 -19.49 13.63
N THR A 10 15.21 -18.44 12.92
CA THR A 10 16.01 -17.66 12.00
C THR A 10 16.23 -16.25 12.53
N ILE A 11 17.47 -15.79 12.49
CA ILE A 11 17.86 -14.41 12.80
C ILE A 11 18.31 -13.71 11.52
N ALA A 12 18.18 -12.39 11.47
CA ALA A 12 18.78 -11.54 10.46
C ALA A 12 19.82 -10.62 11.12
N LEU A 13 21.03 -10.63 10.60
CA LEU A 13 22.10 -9.67 10.91
C LEU A 13 22.11 -8.63 9.81
N LEU A 14 21.76 -7.38 10.14
CA LEU A 14 21.51 -6.34 9.16
C LEU A 14 22.82 -5.70 8.69
N ASN A 15 23.01 -5.68 7.36
CA ASN A 15 24.09 -4.99 6.65
C ASN A 15 25.51 -5.30 7.17
N ILE A 16 25.75 -6.54 7.61
CA ILE A 16 27.03 -6.96 8.21
C ILE A 16 28.05 -7.40 7.14
N TYR A 17 27.60 -7.96 6.01
CA TYR A 17 28.49 -8.29 4.90
C TYR A 17 28.69 -7.07 4.01
N ARG A 18 29.93 -6.59 3.92
CA ARG A 18 30.32 -5.54 2.98
C ARG A 18 31.05 -6.15 1.80
N ASN A 19 30.46 -6.03 0.63
CA ASN A 19 31.14 -6.38 -0.60
C ASN A 19 32.33 -5.41 -0.83
N PRO A 20 33.58 -5.89 -0.89
CA PRO A 20 34.77 -5.03 -1.08
C PRO A 20 34.69 -4.12 -2.31
N GLN A 21 33.99 -4.53 -3.38
CA GLN A 21 33.80 -3.72 -4.59
C GLN A 21 32.88 -2.50 -4.38
N ASN A 22 31.95 -2.57 -3.42
CA ASN A 22 31.07 -1.44 -3.07
C ASN A 22 31.75 -0.47 -2.08
N SER A 23 32.79 -0.93 -1.37
CA SER A 23 33.51 -0.16 -0.34
C SER A 23 34.62 0.73 -0.91
N ALA A 24 35.11 0.42 -2.12
CA ALA A 24 36.23 1.12 -2.77
C ALA A 24 35.85 2.46 -3.45
N GLN A 25 34.59 2.92 -3.37
CA GLN A 25 34.15 4.16 -4.01
C GLN A 25 34.23 5.42 -3.12
N SER A 26 34.68 5.31 -1.86
CA SER A 26 34.63 6.42 -0.90
C SER A 26 35.98 6.87 -0.29
N ALA A 27 37.13 6.32 -0.67
CA ALA A 27 38.43 6.86 -0.25
C ALA A 27 39.55 6.49 -1.23
N ASP A 28 40.23 7.53 -1.72
CA ASP A 28 41.45 7.55 -2.55
C ASP A 28 41.50 6.72 -3.86
N ALA A 29 41.69 7.46 -4.95
CA ALA A 29 41.94 6.95 -6.28
C ALA A 29 43.31 6.23 -6.35
N LEU A 30 43.34 4.94 -6.00
CA LEU A 30 44.33 3.98 -6.48
C LEU A 30 43.60 2.64 -6.72
N HIS A 31 43.44 2.27 -8.00
CA HIS A 31 42.79 1.02 -8.39
C HIS A 31 43.61 -0.19 -7.94
N CYS A 32 43.20 -0.86 -6.87
CA CYS A 32 43.39 -2.29 -6.71
C CYS A 32 42.12 -2.98 -7.25
N ALA A 33 42.17 -3.46 -8.49
CA ALA A 33 41.12 -4.32 -9.01
C ALA A 33 41.26 -5.69 -8.33
N VAL A 34 40.46 -5.92 -7.28
CA VAL A 34 40.38 -7.22 -6.61
C VAL A 34 39.79 -8.21 -7.61
N SER A 35 40.50 -9.31 -7.85
CA SER A 35 40.09 -10.35 -8.81
C SER A 35 38.86 -11.12 -8.31
N ASP A 36 38.09 -11.74 -9.22
CA ASP A 36 36.92 -12.53 -8.85
C ASP A 36 37.27 -13.70 -7.90
N VAL A 37 38.50 -14.20 -7.96
CA VAL A 37 39.02 -15.25 -7.07
C VAL A 37 39.20 -14.69 -5.65
N GLU A 38 39.89 -13.56 -5.50
CA GLU A 38 40.10 -12.89 -4.20
C GLU A 38 38.75 -12.43 -3.60
N MET A 39 37.77 -12.06 -4.44
CA MET A 39 36.41 -11.70 -3.99
C MET A 39 35.60 -12.89 -3.49
N GLN A 40 35.78 -14.06 -4.11
CA GLN A 40 35.16 -15.30 -3.64
C GLN A 40 35.85 -15.78 -2.36
N GLU A 41 37.18 -15.67 -2.27
CA GLU A 41 37.96 -15.98 -1.05
C GLU A 41 37.52 -15.10 0.11
N HIS A 42 37.45 -13.77 -0.06
CA HIS A 42 36.95 -12.86 0.97
C HIS A 42 35.50 -13.18 1.40
N TYR A 43 34.64 -13.59 0.45
CA TYR A 43 33.27 -13.96 0.79
C TYR A 43 33.22 -15.27 1.59
N ASP A 44 33.99 -16.26 1.15
CA ASP A 44 34.09 -17.55 1.80
C ASP A 44 34.68 -17.42 3.21
N GLU A 45 35.73 -16.61 3.40
CA GLU A 45 36.32 -16.29 4.73
C GLU A 45 35.29 -15.63 5.65
N PHE A 46 34.58 -14.61 5.18
CA PHE A 46 33.51 -13.97 5.95
C PHE A 46 32.41 -14.96 6.33
N PHE A 47 31.98 -15.79 5.37
CA PHE A 47 30.93 -16.76 5.60
C PHE A 47 31.38 -17.81 6.62
N GLU A 48 32.60 -18.30 6.53
CA GLU A 48 33.18 -19.23 7.49
C GLU A 48 33.28 -18.64 8.90
N GLU A 49 33.74 -17.39 9.01
CA GLU A 49 33.87 -16.69 10.30
C GLU A 49 32.52 -16.56 10.99
N VAL A 50 31.51 -16.04 10.27
CA VAL A 50 30.15 -15.88 10.83
C VAL A 50 29.54 -17.25 11.14
N PHE A 51 29.64 -18.22 10.23
CA PHE A 51 29.05 -19.55 10.44
C PHE A 51 29.64 -20.24 11.67
N THR A 52 30.96 -20.23 11.80
CA THR A 52 31.67 -20.88 12.92
C THR A 52 31.35 -20.19 14.24
N GLU A 53 31.34 -18.86 14.27
CA GLU A 53 30.95 -18.08 15.45
C GLU A 53 29.52 -18.39 15.89
N MET A 54 28.58 -18.51 14.93
CA MET A 54 27.19 -18.84 15.23
C MET A 54 27.04 -20.26 15.81
N GLU A 55 27.72 -21.25 15.22
CA GLU A 55 27.70 -22.64 15.70
C GLU A 55 28.39 -22.81 17.06
N GLU A 56 29.51 -22.13 17.30
CA GLU A 56 30.29 -22.29 18.53
C GLU A 56 29.64 -21.61 19.74
N LYS A 57 29.03 -20.42 19.57
CA LYS A 57 28.52 -19.62 20.70
C LYS A 57 27.04 -19.78 20.98
N TYR A 58 26.23 -20.03 19.96
CA TYR A 58 24.78 -20.04 20.09
C TYR A 58 24.22 -21.45 19.94
N GLY A 59 24.39 -22.08 18.78
CA GLY A 59 23.88 -23.43 18.56
C GLY A 59 23.95 -23.88 17.11
N GLU A 60 23.48 -25.11 16.84
CA GLU A 60 23.62 -25.75 15.53
C GLU A 60 22.93 -24.94 14.42
N VAL A 61 23.67 -24.53 13.39
CA VAL A 61 23.15 -23.75 12.25
C VAL A 61 22.59 -24.70 11.19
N GLU A 62 21.28 -24.67 10.96
CA GLU A 62 20.62 -25.46 9.92
C GLU A 62 20.98 -24.94 8.52
N GLU A 63 20.91 -23.62 8.32
CA GLU A 63 21.16 -22.96 7.05
C GLU A 63 21.57 -21.49 7.27
N MET A 64 22.56 -21.00 6.52
CA MET A 64 22.97 -19.60 6.54
C MET A 64 23.06 -19.04 5.12
N ASN A 65 22.51 -17.83 4.92
CA ASN A 65 22.38 -17.20 3.62
C ASN A 65 22.74 -15.71 3.71
N VAL A 66 23.52 -15.20 2.75
CA VAL A 66 23.92 -13.78 2.67
C VAL A 66 23.27 -13.13 1.45
N CYS A 67 22.64 -11.98 1.68
CA CYS A 67 21.95 -11.24 0.63
C CYS A 67 22.92 -10.37 -0.18
N ASP A 68 22.91 -10.59 -1.48
CA ASP A 68 23.61 -9.85 -2.54
C ASP A 68 22.65 -8.88 -3.26
N ASN A 69 21.58 -8.46 -2.56
CA ASN A 69 20.64 -7.47 -3.08
C ASN A 69 21.37 -6.14 -3.31
N LEU A 70 20.90 -5.37 -4.29
CA LEU A 70 21.43 -4.02 -4.57
C LEU A 70 20.68 -2.91 -3.80
N GLY A 71 19.57 -3.24 -3.14
CA GLY A 71 18.75 -2.30 -2.41
C GLY A 71 19.14 -2.22 -0.94
N ASP A 72 19.15 -1.00 -0.40
CA ASP A 72 19.61 -0.69 0.97
C ASP A 72 18.87 -1.48 2.07
N HIS A 73 17.67 -1.99 1.79
CA HIS A 73 16.85 -2.74 2.75
C HIS A 73 17.21 -4.23 2.87
N LEU A 74 17.96 -4.80 1.92
CA LEU A 74 18.34 -6.22 1.92
C LEU A 74 19.85 -6.45 1.68
N VAL A 75 20.58 -5.47 1.15
CA VAL A 75 22.01 -5.59 0.85
C VAL A 75 22.81 -5.95 2.10
N GLY A 76 23.68 -6.96 1.99
CA GLY A 76 24.61 -7.33 3.06
C GLY A 76 23.97 -7.98 4.30
N ASN A 77 22.66 -8.21 4.29
CA ASN A 77 21.96 -8.90 5.38
C ASN A 77 22.34 -10.38 5.39
N VAL A 78 22.66 -10.92 6.57
CA VAL A 78 22.95 -12.34 6.78
C VAL A 78 21.81 -12.98 7.55
N TYR A 79 21.21 -14.03 7.00
CA TYR A 79 20.18 -14.80 7.65
C TYR A 79 20.75 -16.12 8.14
N VAL A 80 20.60 -16.39 9.43
CA VAL A 80 21.09 -17.60 10.08
C VAL A 80 19.91 -18.34 10.67
N LYS A 81 19.62 -19.53 10.16
CA LYS A 81 18.60 -20.43 10.72
C LYS A 81 19.30 -21.44 11.62
N PHE A 82 18.96 -21.42 12.90
CA PHE A 82 19.37 -22.40 13.89
C PHE A 82 18.43 -23.60 13.88
N ARG A 83 18.91 -24.73 14.39
CA ARG A 83 18.09 -25.94 14.58
C ARG A 83 17.10 -25.78 15.73
N ARG A 84 17.43 -24.97 16.73
CA ARG A 84 16.59 -24.72 17.91
C ARG A 84 16.29 -23.23 18.02
N GLU A 85 15.06 -22.93 18.39
CA GLU A 85 14.55 -21.56 18.52
C GLU A 85 15.24 -20.80 19.67
N GLU A 86 15.54 -21.49 20.78
CA GLU A 86 16.27 -20.94 21.93
C GLU A 86 17.65 -20.37 21.53
N ASP A 87 18.31 -21.00 20.55
CA ASP A 87 19.64 -20.58 20.09
C ASP A 87 19.54 -19.26 19.29
N ALA A 88 18.45 -19.08 18.54
CA ALA A 88 18.17 -17.84 17.79
C ALA A 88 17.87 -16.66 18.72
N GLU A 89 17.05 -16.87 19.76
CA GLU A 89 16.75 -15.83 20.76
C GLU A 89 18.01 -15.41 21.52
N LYS A 90 18.81 -16.40 21.97
CA LYS A 90 20.09 -16.16 22.64
C LYS A 90 21.06 -15.39 21.74
N ALA A 91 21.14 -15.73 20.45
CA ALA A 91 21.97 -15.03 19.49
C ALA A 91 21.56 -13.55 19.33
N VAL A 92 20.26 -13.25 19.18
CA VAL A 92 19.76 -11.87 19.05
C VAL A 92 20.08 -11.02 20.28
N MET A 93 19.92 -11.59 21.49
CA MET A 93 20.21 -10.86 22.73
C MET A 93 21.70 -10.53 22.91
N ASP A 94 22.60 -11.45 22.57
CA ASP A 94 24.05 -11.25 22.70
C ASP A 94 24.61 -10.36 21.58
N LEU A 95 24.23 -10.62 20.33
CA LEU A 95 24.82 -9.97 19.15
C LEU A 95 24.55 -8.47 19.09
N ASN A 96 23.39 -8.00 19.56
CA ASN A 96 23.06 -6.56 19.57
C ASN A 96 23.96 -5.71 20.48
N ASN A 97 24.79 -6.32 21.33
CA ASN A 97 25.78 -5.64 22.17
C ASN A 97 27.23 -5.79 21.64
N ARG A 98 27.40 -6.33 20.43
CA ARG A 98 28.70 -6.69 19.86
C ARG A 98 29.01 -5.88 18.61
N TRP A 99 30.28 -5.93 18.22
CA TRP A 99 30.81 -5.22 17.07
C TRP A 99 31.47 -6.21 16.10
N PHE A 100 31.30 -5.99 14.81
CA PHE A 100 31.95 -6.74 13.72
C PHE A 100 32.55 -5.74 12.73
N ASN A 101 33.85 -5.88 12.41
CA ASN A 101 34.58 -4.95 11.53
C ASN A 101 34.34 -3.46 11.83
N SER A 102 34.45 -3.08 13.12
CA SER A 102 34.23 -1.71 13.62
C SER A 102 32.81 -1.15 13.41
N GLN A 103 31.82 -2.01 13.23
CA GLN A 103 30.40 -1.63 13.20
C GLN A 103 29.62 -2.35 14.30
N PRO A 104 28.63 -1.71 14.92
CA PRO A 104 27.71 -2.40 15.82
C PRO A 104 26.90 -3.42 15.01
N ILE A 105 26.73 -4.62 15.56
CA ILE A 105 25.86 -5.64 14.95
C ILE A 105 24.41 -5.32 15.31
N HIS A 106 23.54 -5.28 14.30
CA HIS A 106 22.10 -5.21 14.48
C HIS A 106 21.49 -6.57 14.13
N ALA A 107 21.05 -7.30 15.14
CA ALA A 107 20.45 -8.63 15.01
C ALA A 107 18.95 -8.57 15.34
N GLU A 108 18.11 -9.20 14.53
CA GLU A 108 16.68 -9.32 14.80
C GLU A 108 16.17 -10.73 14.50
N LEU A 109 15.06 -11.13 15.12
CA LEU A 109 14.37 -12.37 14.76
C LEU A 109 13.71 -12.19 13.39
N SER A 110 14.01 -13.09 12.47
CA SER A 110 13.50 -13.05 11.10
C SER A 110 12.32 -14.00 10.94
N PRO A 111 11.17 -13.55 10.38
CA PRO A 111 10.02 -14.42 10.13
C PRO A 111 10.25 -15.43 8.99
N VAL A 112 11.43 -15.43 8.35
CA VAL A 112 11.74 -16.28 7.21
C VAL A 112 12.02 -17.71 7.69
N THR A 113 11.06 -18.62 7.44
CA THR A 113 11.16 -20.03 7.86
C THR A 113 11.55 -20.97 6.71
N ASP A 114 11.23 -20.61 5.46
CA ASP A 114 11.67 -21.30 4.23
C ASP A 114 12.36 -20.29 3.28
N PHE A 115 13.67 -20.44 3.14
CA PHE A 115 14.45 -19.58 2.25
C PHE A 115 14.03 -19.71 0.77
N ARG A 116 13.46 -20.85 0.34
CA ARG A 116 13.03 -21.04 -1.06
C ARG A 116 11.85 -20.15 -1.45
N GLU A 117 11.03 -19.75 -0.48
CA GLU A 117 9.90 -18.83 -0.70
C GLU A 117 10.34 -17.36 -0.55
N ALA A 118 11.36 -17.10 0.26
CA ALA A 118 11.96 -15.78 0.43
C ALA A 118 12.94 -15.40 -0.69
N CYS A 119 13.49 -16.39 -1.41
CA CYS A 119 14.42 -16.18 -2.52
C CYS A 119 13.73 -15.73 -3.80
N CYS A 120 14.40 -14.83 -4.52
CA CYS A 120 13.93 -14.41 -5.83
C CYS A 120 14.23 -15.50 -6.85
N ARG A 121 13.23 -16.30 -7.22
CA ARG A 121 13.38 -17.34 -8.26
C ARG A 121 13.87 -16.77 -9.59
N GLN A 122 13.49 -15.54 -9.93
CA GLN A 122 14.00 -14.86 -11.13
C GLN A 122 15.49 -14.55 -11.00
N TYR A 123 16.00 -14.28 -9.80
CA TYR A 123 17.42 -14.02 -9.58
C TYR A 123 18.24 -15.31 -9.64
N GLU A 124 17.73 -16.40 -9.06
CA GLU A 124 18.35 -17.74 -9.18
C GLU A 124 18.51 -18.18 -10.64
N MET A 125 17.57 -17.78 -11.50
CA MET A 125 17.61 -18.04 -12.94
C MET A 125 18.41 -17.01 -13.75
N GLY A 126 18.98 -15.97 -13.10
CA GLY A 126 19.74 -14.89 -13.76
C GLY A 126 18.88 -13.84 -14.48
N GLU A 127 17.56 -13.86 -14.30
CA GLU A 127 16.57 -13.06 -15.05
C GLU A 127 15.90 -11.95 -14.22
N CYS A 128 16.30 -11.75 -12.96
CA CYS A 128 15.69 -10.72 -12.11
C CYS A 128 16.03 -9.30 -12.61
N THR A 129 15.02 -8.61 -13.12
CA THR A 129 15.08 -7.24 -13.67
C THR A 129 14.73 -6.15 -12.65
N ARG A 130 14.40 -6.51 -11.40
CA ARG A 130 13.90 -5.59 -10.37
C ARG A 130 14.98 -4.75 -9.68
N GLY A 131 16.27 -5.01 -9.93
CA GLY A 131 17.39 -4.21 -9.39
C GLY A 131 17.37 -4.05 -7.86
N GLY A 132 17.65 -2.85 -7.37
CA GLY A 132 17.55 -2.50 -5.94
C GLY A 132 16.12 -2.45 -5.40
N PHE A 133 15.09 -2.60 -6.26
CA PHE A 133 13.69 -2.65 -5.86
C PHE A 133 13.17 -4.09 -5.70
N CYS A 134 14.04 -5.11 -5.79
CA CYS A 134 13.63 -6.47 -5.53
C CYS A 134 13.47 -6.72 -4.03
N ASN A 135 12.25 -7.05 -3.62
CA ASN A 135 11.92 -7.38 -2.22
C ASN A 135 12.09 -8.87 -1.89
N PHE A 136 12.69 -9.65 -2.79
CA PHE A 136 13.03 -11.05 -2.55
C PHE A 136 14.55 -11.20 -2.41
N MET A 137 15.00 -12.16 -1.62
CA MET A 137 16.42 -12.39 -1.35
C MET A 137 17.16 -12.78 -2.63
N HIS A 138 18.23 -12.06 -2.92
CA HIS A 138 19.23 -12.42 -3.91
C HIS A 138 20.38 -13.05 -3.15
N LEU A 139 20.63 -14.35 -3.30
CA LEU A 139 21.64 -15.02 -2.48
C LEU A 139 22.98 -15.12 -3.20
N LYS A 140 24.08 -14.87 -2.48
CA LYS A 140 25.44 -15.15 -2.96
C LYS A 140 25.85 -16.58 -2.57
N PRO A 141 26.15 -17.47 -3.52
CA PRO A 141 26.56 -18.84 -3.19
C PRO A 141 28.01 -18.89 -2.68
N ILE A 142 28.26 -19.70 -1.65
CA ILE A 142 29.62 -20.06 -1.20
C ILE A 142 30.27 -21.08 -2.13
N SER A 143 31.61 -21.21 -2.08
CA SER A 143 32.29 -22.24 -2.86
C SER A 143 31.84 -23.66 -2.49
N ARG A 144 31.94 -24.57 -3.47
CA ARG A 144 31.58 -25.98 -3.27
C ARG A 144 32.45 -26.68 -2.23
N GLU A 145 33.69 -26.22 -2.06
CA GLU A 145 34.63 -26.75 -1.08
C GLU A 145 34.22 -26.31 0.33
N LEU A 146 34.02 -25.01 0.56
CA LEU A 146 33.57 -24.49 1.84
C LEU A 146 32.20 -25.07 2.25
N ARG A 147 31.26 -25.20 1.30
CA ARG A 147 29.97 -25.83 1.57
C ARG A 147 30.11 -27.28 2.06
N ARG A 148 31.07 -28.04 1.51
CA ARG A 148 31.36 -29.42 1.96
C ARG A 148 32.09 -29.42 3.30
N GLU A 149 32.92 -28.44 3.60
CA GLU A 149 33.58 -28.36 4.90
C GLU A 149 32.58 -28.06 6.02
N LEU A 150 31.83 -26.97 5.90
CA LEU A 150 30.91 -26.49 6.94
C LEU A 150 29.75 -27.47 7.15
N TYR A 151 29.09 -27.90 6.07
CA TYR A 151 27.93 -28.78 6.16
C TYR A 151 28.25 -30.28 6.03
N GLY A 152 29.43 -30.66 5.53
CA GLY A 152 29.82 -32.06 5.31
C GLY A 152 30.49 -32.74 6.50
N ARG A 153 31.00 -31.99 7.50
CA ARG A 153 31.42 -32.54 8.82
C ARG A 153 30.29 -33.34 9.51
N ARG A 154 29.02 -33.13 9.12
CA ARG A 154 27.82 -33.82 9.63
C ARG A 154 27.66 -35.28 9.22
N ARG A 155 28.36 -35.79 8.18
CA ARG A 155 28.22 -37.20 7.77
C ARG A 155 29.03 -38.22 8.59
N LYS A 156 29.90 -37.80 9.51
CA LYS A 156 30.75 -38.71 10.33
C LYS A 156 30.26 -38.98 11.76
N ARG A 157 29.13 -38.39 12.20
CA ARG A 157 28.61 -38.51 13.58
C ARG A 157 27.24 -39.20 13.69
N MET A 158 26.97 -40.21 12.86
CA MET A 158 25.89 -41.18 13.13
C MET A 158 26.40 -42.61 12.92
N PRO A 159 26.21 -43.54 13.88
CA PRO A 159 26.42 -44.96 13.63
C PRO A 159 25.30 -45.51 12.74
N SER A 160 25.70 -46.40 11.85
CA SER A 160 24.89 -47.07 10.83
C SER A 160 23.64 -47.78 11.37
N VAL A 161 22.50 -47.55 10.71
CA VAL A 161 21.44 -48.55 10.57
C VAL A 161 21.12 -48.68 9.08
N GLN A 162 21.21 -49.91 8.60
CA GLN A 162 21.01 -50.32 7.22
C GLN A 162 19.52 -50.25 6.84
N GLU A 163 19.21 -49.63 5.70
CA GLU A 163 18.02 -50.01 4.93
C GLU A 163 18.42 -50.31 3.49
N SER A 164 18.09 -51.54 3.11
CA SER A 164 18.20 -52.16 1.81
C SER A 164 17.20 -51.57 0.81
N SER A 165 17.72 -51.27 -0.38
CA SER A 165 17.07 -51.31 -1.69
C SER A 165 15.57 -51.67 -1.74
N GLU A 166 14.71 -50.67 -1.89
CA GLU A 166 13.41 -50.77 -2.61
C GLU A 166 12.78 -49.37 -2.84
N GLN A 167 13.54 -48.45 -3.43
CA GLN A 167 13.00 -47.17 -3.94
C GLN A 167 13.32 -47.02 -5.42
N ASP A 168 12.66 -47.84 -6.25
CA ASP A 168 12.57 -47.61 -7.71
C ASP A 168 11.20 -48.04 -8.29
N GLN A 169 10.16 -48.20 -7.46
CA GLN A 169 8.81 -48.58 -7.94
C GLN A 169 7.63 -47.83 -7.31
N LEU A 170 7.86 -46.73 -6.59
CA LEU A 170 6.77 -45.89 -6.06
C LEU A 170 6.70 -44.50 -6.70
N ALA A 171 7.02 -44.43 -8.00
CA ALA A 171 6.88 -43.23 -8.83
C ALA A 171 5.72 -43.34 -9.84
N SER A 172 4.91 -44.41 -9.78
CA SER A 172 3.78 -44.63 -10.69
C SER A 172 2.41 -44.74 -10.01
N SER A 173 2.32 -44.53 -8.69
CA SER A 173 1.05 -44.60 -7.93
C SER A 173 0.59 -43.26 -7.33
N VAL A 174 1.32 -42.16 -7.60
CA VAL A 174 0.97 -40.81 -7.12
C VAL A 174 0.07 -40.08 -8.14
N ASP A 175 0.13 -40.43 -9.42
CA ASP A 175 -0.72 -39.84 -10.46
C ASP A 175 -2.15 -40.43 -10.52
N GLU A 176 -2.38 -41.63 -9.98
CA GLU A 176 -3.74 -42.21 -9.86
C GLU A 176 -4.49 -41.74 -8.60
N ALA A 177 -3.79 -41.22 -7.58
CA ALA A 177 -4.44 -40.66 -6.38
C ALA A 177 -4.99 -39.24 -6.62
N ILE A 178 -4.57 -38.57 -7.70
CA ILE A 178 -5.07 -37.25 -8.11
C ILE A 178 -6.38 -37.37 -8.91
N HIS A 179 -6.74 -38.56 -9.38
CA HIS A 179 -7.96 -38.78 -10.16
C HIS A 179 -9.15 -39.38 -9.40
N LEU A 180 -9.08 -39.56 -8.07
CA LEU A 180 -10.15 -40.19 -7.28
C LEU A 180 -10.66 -39.40 -6.05
N ASN A 181 -10.38 -38.10 -5.96
CA ASN A 181 -10.97 -37.23 -4.90
C ASN A 181 -11.72 -36.01 -5.45
N MET A 182 -12.28 -36.12 -6.67
CA MET A 182 -13.26 -35.18 -7.20
C MET A 182 -14.72 -35.52 -6.84
N GLU A 183 -14.95 -36.36 -5.82
CA GLU A 183 -16.28 -36.60 -5.28
C GLU A 183 -16.31 -36.47 -3.75
N LYS A 184 -16.92 -35.37 -3.29
CA LYS A 184 -17.42 -35.08 -1.93
C LYS A 184 -16.38 -34.96 -0.80
N GLY A 185 -15.91 -33.73 -0.58
CA GLY A 185 -15.30 -33.30 0.67
C GLY A 185 -15.22 -31.78 0.79
N VAL A 186 -16.24 -31.14 1.37
CA VAL A 186 -16.23 -29.71 1.68
C VAL A 186 -15.11 -29.44 2.70
N ILE A 187 -14.14 -28.60 2.35
CA ILE A 187 -13.18 -28.05 3.34
C ILE A 187 -14.01 -27.25 4.34
N GLU A 188 -14.14 -27.76 5.56
CA GLU A 188 -14.95 -27.14 6.61
C GLU A 188 -14.33 -25.79 7.01
N ARG A 189 -14.91 -24.69 6.51
CA ARG A 189 -14.45 -23.33 6.82
C ARG A 189 -14.70 -23.04 8.31
N LYS A 190 -13.64 -23.00 9.13
CA LYS A 190 -13.69 -22.59 10.55
C LYS A 190 -13.84 -21.06 10.74
N TRP A 191 -14.68 -20.42 9.93
CA TRP A 191 -14.97 -18.99 10.02
C TRP A 191 -16.40 -18.68 9.55
N ILE A 192 -17.11 -17.82 10.31
CA ILE A 192 -18.42 -17.25 10.02
C ILE A 192 -18.34 -16.10 9.01
N ARG A 193 -18.89 -16.28 7.81
CA ARG A 193 -18.85 -15.27 6.74
C ARG A 193 -19.40 -13.89 7.16
N PRO A 194 -18.82 -12.78 6.66
CA PRO A 194 -19.22 -11.43 7.04
C PRO A 194 -20.48 -10.94 6.30
N ASP A 195 -20.93 -11.69 5.30
CA ASP A 195 -22.02 -11.36 4.37
C ASP A 195 -23.27 -12.24 4.55
N LEU A 196 -23.38 -12.95 5.67
CA LEU A 196 -24.61 -13.69 5.94
C LEU A 196 -25.77 -12.69 6.09
N PRO A 197 -26.98 -13.02 5.59
CA PRO A 197 -28.15 -12.19 5.81
C PRO A 197 -28.37 -11.91 7.31
N SER A 198 -28.80 -10.68 7.61
CA SER A 198 -29.13 -10.30 8.99
C SER A 198 -30.29 -11.13 9.52
N ARG A 199 -30.21 -11.51 10.80
CA ARG A 199 -31.30 -12.15 11.54
C ARG A 199 -32.11 -11.15 12.37
N CYS A 200 -31.78 -9.86 12.27
CA CYS A 200 -32.48 -8.80 12.99
C CYS A 200 -33.93 -8.71 12.50
N THR A 201 -34.88 -8.69 13.43
CA THR A 201 -36.33 -8.58 13.16
C THR A 201 -36.85 -7.15 13.31
N TRP A 202 -35.96 -6.16 13.43
CA TRP A 202 -36.35 -4.76 13.45
C TRP A 202 -37.13 -4.41 12.19
N SER A 203 -38.22 -3.66 12.36
CA SER A 203 -38.98 -3.06 11.28
C SER A 203 -39.58 -1.75 11.75
N LEU A 204 -39.79 -0.82 10.82
CA LEU A 204 -40.33 0.50 11.14
C LEU A 204 -41.73 0.37 11.76
N GLY A 205 -41.93 1.02 12.91
CA GLY A 205 -43.20 1.01 13.65
C GLY A 205 -43.28 -0.01 14.79
N VAL A 206 -42.32 -0.92 14.92
CA VAL A 206 -42.22 -1.80 16.09
C VAL A 206 -41.68 -1.01 17.29
N PRO A 207 -42.32 -1.08 18.47
CA PRO A 207 -41.83 -0.39 19.68
C PRO A 207 -40.43 -0.83 20.08
N ASN A 208 -39.58 0.12 20.48
CA ASN A 208 -38.22 -0.19 20.93
C ASN A 208 -38.17 -1.02 22.23
N THR A 209 -39.28 -1.13 22.97
CA THR A 209 -39.40 -1.99 24.16
C THR A 209 -39.24 -3.47 23.84
N ASP A 210 -39.49 -3.87 22.59
CA ASP A 210 -39.39 -5.25 22.13
C ASP A 210 -38.00 -5.56 21.56
N SER A 211 -37.09 -4.58 21.54
CA SER A 211 -35.70 -4.77 21.10
C SER A 211 -34.97 -5.70 22.06
N PRO A 212 -34.34 -6.80 21.58
CA PRO A 212 -33.51 -7.66 22.41
C PRO A 212 -32.13 -7.05 22.70
N HIS A 213 -31.83 -5.90 22.12
CA HIS A 213 -30.54 -5.24 22.25
C HIS A 213 -30.50 -4.35 23.47
N TRP A 214 -29.33 -4.27 24.09
CA TRP A 214 -29.11 -3.31 25.16
C TRP A 214 -28.92 -1.91 24.56
N HIS A 215 -29.67 -0.95 25.07
CA HIS A 215 -29.60 0.46 24.66
C HIS A 215 -29.14 1.30 25.88
N PRO A 216 -27.91 1.83 25.89
CA PRO A 216 -27.42 2.65 26.99
C PRO A 216 -28.23 3.94 27.11
N HIS A 217 -28.45 4.38 28.35
CA HIS A 217 -28.81 5.77 28.58
C HIS A 217 -27.59 6.65 28.26
N ARG A 218 -27.81 7.83 27.64
CA ARG A 218 -26.72 8.78 27.38
C ARG A 218 -26.38 9.52 28.67
N PRO A 219 -25.20 9.28 29.28
CA PRO A 219 -24.82 10.00 30.48
C PRO A 219 -24.47 11.45 30.13
N SER A 220 -24.69 12.37 31.09
CA SER A 220 -24.13 13.72 31.00
C SER A 220 -22.60 13.65 31.03
N ILE A 221 -21.93 14.41 30.15
CA ILE A 221 -20.46 14.48 30.13
C ILE A 221 -19.98 15.10 31.45
N PRO A 222 -19.14 14.40 32.24
CA PRO A 222 -18.57 14.98 33.46
C PRO A 222 -17.58 16.10 33.11
N CYS A 223 -17.45 17.10 33.98
CA CYS A 223 -16.49 18.20 33.78
C CYS A 223 -15.04 17.72 33.65
N ILE A 224 -14.69 16.60 34.30
CA ILE A 224 -13.40 15.93 34.19
C ILE A 224 -13.68 14.52 33.67
N LEU A 225 -13.15 14.22 32.49
CA LEU A 225 -13.28 12.89 31.89
C LEU A 225 -12.41 11.89 32.66
N PRO A 226 -12.91 10.68 32.98
CA PRO A 226 -12.13 9.67 33.69
C PRO A 226 -10.98 9.11 32.84
N ASN A 227 -11.14 9.10 31.52
CA ASN A 227 -10.11 8.77 30.54
C ASN A 227 -10.54 9.28 29.16
N VAL A 228 -9.65 9.13 28.17
CA VAL A 228 -9.84 9.63 26.81
C VAL A 228 -11.03 9.00 26.06
N LEU A 229 -11.50 7.82 26.45
CA LEU A 229 -12.67 7.18 25.82
C LEU A 229 -13.96 7.97 26.09
N GLY A 230 -14.00 8.75 27.18
CA GLY A 230 -15.09 9.70 27.46
C GLY A 230 -15.19 10.87 26.46
N GLN A 231 -14.18 11.05 25.60
CA GLN A 231 -14.17 12.05 24.52
C GLN A 231 -14.72 11.48 23.18
N ILE A 232 -15.28 10.26 23.20
CA ILE A 232 -15.93 9.66 22.03
C ILE A 232 -17.42 10.04 22.07
N GLY A 233 -17.91 10.60 20.96
CA GLY A 233 -19.27 11.10 20.83
C GLY A 233 -19.37 12.62 20.99
N HIS A 234 -20.60 13.13 21.04
CA HIS A 234 -20.90 14.56 21.18
C HIS A 234 -20.17 15.44 20.15
N THR A 235 -20.03 14.91 18.93
CA THR A 235 -19.28 15.57 17.86
C THR A 235 -20.01 16.82 17.36
N PRO A 236 -19.29 17.85 16.90
CA PRO A 236 -19.92 19.08 16.49
C PRO A 236 -20.75 18.90 15.21
N MET A 237 -21.86 19.63 15.16
CA MET A 237 -22.63 19.90 13.94
C MET A 237 -22.23 21.28 13.44
N VAL A 238 -21.73 21.37 12.22
CA VAL A 238 -21.19 22.62 11.66
C VAL A 238 -21.97 23.01 10.40
N HIS A 239 -22.37 24.28 10.33
CA HIS A 239 -23.04 24.84 9.16
C HIS A 239 -22.05 25.18 8.04
N LEU A 240 -22.32 24.76 6.79
CA LEU A 240 -21.48 25.09 5.63
C LEU A 240 -21.95 26.37 4.94
N ASN A 241 -21.00 27.26 4.66
CA ASN A 241 -21.32 28.61 4.17
C ASN A 241 -20.94 28.82 2.70
N LYS A 242 -19.70 28.51 2.33
CA LYS A 242 -19.16 28.79 1.00
C LYS A 242 -19.56 27.70 0.01
N ILE A 243 -19.44 26.43 0.37
CA ILE A 243 -19.81 25.30 -0.50
C ILE A 243 -21.30 25.38 -0.85
N THR A 244 -22.16 25.63 0.13
CA THR A 244 -23.61 25.84 -0.08
C THR A 244 -23.90 26.89 -1.15
N LYS A 245 -23.21 28.04 -1.09
CA LYS A 245 -23.35 29.13 -2.08
C LYS A 245 -22.74 28.77 -3.43
N ASN A 246 -21.56 28.16 -3.45
CA ASN A 246 -20.84 27.79 -4.67
C ASN A 246 -21.64 26.81 -5.53
N PHE A 247 -22.39 25.90 -4.90
CA PHE A 247 -23.25 24.93 -5.60
C PHE A 247 -24.71 25.41 -5.76
N GLY A 248 -25.04 26.63 -5.32
CA GLY A 248 -26.37 27.22 -5.47
C GLY A 248 -27.47 26.49 -4.69
N LEU A 249 -27.13 25.89 -3.55
CA LEU A 249 -28.07 25.17 -2.70
C LEU A 249 -28.96 26.14 -1.92
N LYS A 250 -30.25 25.82 -1.82
CA LYS A 250 -31.25 26.65 -1.11
C LYS A 250 -31.50 26.18 0.33
N CYS A 251 -31.25 24.91 0.60
CA CYS A 251 -31.42 24.32 1.93
C CYS A 251 -30.25 24.68 2.86
N GLU A 252 -30.46 24.47 4.15
CA GLU A 252 -29.38 24.48 5.13
C GLU A 252 -28.55 23.21 4.99
N LEU A 253 -27.24 23.36 4.77
CA LEU A 253 -26.30 22.24 4.66
C LEU A 253 -25.43 22.18 5.92
N LEU A 254 -25.59 21.10 6.68
CA LEU A 254 -24.84 20.85 7.91
C LEU A 254 -23.93 19.64 7.74
N VAL A 255 -22.84 19.64 8.49
CA VAL A 255 -21.92 18.50 8.56
C VAL A 255 -21.73 18.03 10.00
N LYS A 256 -21.77 16.72 10.18
CA LYS A 256 -21.49 16.05 11.45
C LYS A 256 -20.02 15.60 11.46
N CYS A 257 -19.20 16.30 12.23
CA CYS A 257 -17.74 16.17 12.17
C CYS A 257 -17.22 15.05 13.09
N GLU A 258 -17.32 13.81 12.61
CA GLU A 258 -16.90 12.62 13.37
C GLU A 258 -15.37 12.48 13.53
N PHE A 259 -14.60 13.31 12.83
CA PHE A 259 -13.15 13.37 12.97
C PHE A 259 -12.65 14.04 14.27
N PHE A 260 -13.55 14.60 15.08
CA PHE A 260 -13.22 15.13 16.42
C PHE A 260 -13.28 14.09 17.55
N ASN A 261 -13.71 12.86 17.27
CA ASN A 261 -13.59 11.78 18.24
C ASN A 261 -12.12 11.55 18.62
N ALA A 262 -11.87 10.97 19.80
CA ALA A 262 -10.54 10.81 20.38
C ALA A 262 -9.48 10.14 19.47
N GLY A 263 -9.85 9.08 18.74
CA GLY A 263 -9.00 8.37 17.79
C GLY A 263 -8.97 9.01 16.39
N GLY A 264 -9.80 10.03 16.17
CA GLY A 264 -9.88 10.84 14.96
C GLY A 264 -10.89 10.33 13.93
N SER A 265 -11.85 9.47 14.30
CA SER A 265 -12.85 8.96 13.36
C SER A 265 -14.18 8.52 13.98
N VAL A 266 -15.19 8.39 13.14
CA VAL A 266 -16.51 7.80 13.45
C VAL A 266 -16.44 6.39 14.02
N LYS A 267 -15.34 5.66 13.75
CA LYS A 267 -15.20 4.27 14.17
C LYS A 267 -14.88 4.13 15.66
N ASP A 268 -14.43 5.20 16.30
CA ASP A 268 -14.17 5.20 17.75
C ASP A 268 -15.44 4.85 18.53
N ARG A 269 -16.61 5.30 18.04
CA ARG A 269 -17.93 4.98 18.60
C ARG A 269 -18.20 3.48 18.63
N ILE A 270 -17.97 2.81 17.49
CA ILE A 270 -18.26 1.38 17.35
C ILE A 270 -17.24 0.55 18.11
N SER A 271 -15.98 1.00 18.13
CA SER A 271 -14.90 0.33 18.85
C SER A 271 -15.19 0.33 20.36
N LEU A 272 -15.57 1.48 20.92
CA LEU A 272 -15.98 1.57 22.32
C LEU A 272 -17.20 0.70 22.61
N ARG A 273 -18.27 0.84 21.81
CA ARG A 273 -19.51 0.09 22.01
C ARG A 273 -19.32 -1.42 21.91
N MET A 274 -18.54 -1.91 20.94
CA MET A 274 -18.24 -3.34 20.80
C MET A 274 -17.46 -3.89 22.00
N VAL A 275 -16.50 -3.13 22.53
CA VAL A 275 -15.72 -3.51 23.71
C VAL A 275 -16.61 -3.54 24.95
N GLU A 276 -17.39 -2.48 25.21
CA GLU A 276 -18.29 -2.41 26.38
C GLU A 276 -19.38 -3.48 26.36
N ASP A 277 -19.96 -3.77 25.19
CA ASP A 277 -20.95 -4.82 25.05
C ASP A 277 -20.33 -6.21 25.26
N ALA A 278 -19.09 -6.44 24.80
CA ALA A 278 -18.36 -7.68 25.01
C ALA A 278 -17.92 -7.88 26.47
N GLU A 279 -17.49 -6.80 27.15
CA GLU A 279 -17.21 -6.78 28.59
C GLU A 279 -18.47 -7.13 29.39
N ARG A 280 -19.59 -6.46 29.10
CA ARG A 280 -20.87 -6.70 29.78
C ARG A 280 -21.39 -8.12 29.58
N ALA A 281 -21.18 -8.69 28.38
CA ALA A 281 -21.56 -10.06 28.09
C ALA A 281 -20.61 -11.11 28.70
N GLY A 282 -19.51 -10.70 29.36
CA GLY A 282 -18.49 -11.60 29.91
C GLY A 282 -17.65 -12.33 28.84
N VAL A 283 -17.79 -11.92 27.58
CA VAL A 283 -17.01 -12.45 26.45
C VAL A 283 -15.56 -12.02 26.62
N LEU A 284 -15.34 -10.71 26.79
CA LEU A 284 -14.02 -10.11 26.94
C LEU A 284 -13.65 -9.99 28.43
N LYS A 285 -12.53 -10.60 28.83
CA LYS A 285 -11.99 -10.61 30.20
C LYS A 285 -10.69 -9.80 30.28
N PRO A 286 -10.33 -9.22 31.45
CA PRO A 286 -9.10 -8.43 31.60
C PRO A 286 -7.86 -9.18 31.08
N GLY A 287 -7.08 -8.51 30.22
CA GLY A 287 -5.89 -9.10 29.59
C GLY A 287 -6.15 -9.97 28.35
N ASP A 288 -7.41 -10.17 27.94
CA ASP A 288 -7.74 -10.85 26.68
C ASP A 288 -7.17 -10.09 25.46
N THR A 289 -7.12 -10.79 24.32
CA THR A 289 -6.62 -10.24 23.05
C THR A 289 -7.78 -9.90 22.11
N ILE A 290 -7.81 -8.66 21.61
CA ILE A 290 -8.74 -8.23 20.56
C ILE A 290 -8.04 -8.36 19.20
N ILE A 291 -8.67 -9.07 18.27
CA ILE A 291 -8.22 -9.23 16.89
C ILE A 291 -9.27 -8.65 15.96
N GLU A 292 -8.94 -7.72 15.08
CA GLU A 292 -9.95 -7.13 14.18
C GLU A 292 -9.47 -7.04 12.72
N PRO A 293 -10.25 -7.59 11.75
CA PRO A 293 -10.06 -7.35 10.33
C PRO A 293 -10.63 -6.00 9.92
N THR A 294 -9.80 -5.07 9.46
CA THR A 294 -10.24 -3.67 9.25
C THR A 294 -9.47 -2.89 8.20
N SER A 295 -10.14 -1.89 7.61
CA SER A 295 -9.58 -0.85 6.73
C SER A 295 -8.86 0.28 7.49
N GLY A 296 -8.74 0.15 8.81
CA GLY A 296 -7.80 0.90 9.65
C GLY A 296 -8.45 1.71 10.77
N ASN A 297 -9.50 2.49 10.49
CA ASN A 297 -10.09 3.38 11.50
C ASN A 297 -10.73 2.61 12.68
N THR A 298 -11.44 1.51 12.42
CA THR A 298 -11.92 0.62 13.51
C THR A 298 -10.76 0.02 14.29
N GLY A 299 -9.64 -0.25 13.61
CA GLY A 299 -8.43 -0.73 14.27
C GLY A 299 -7.85 0.31 15.21
N ILE A 300 -7.80 1.58 14.79
CA ILE A 300 -7.32 2.69 15.65
C ILE A 300 -8.23 2.86 16.86
N GLY A 301 -9.55 2.87 16.67
CA GLY A 301 -10.51 2.96 17.78
C GLY A 301 -10.39 1.78 18.76
N LEU A 302 -10.18 0.56 18.26
CA LEU A 302 -10.00 -0.63 19.11
C LEU A 302 -8.64 -0.63 19.80
N ALA A 303 -7.56 -0.23 19.12
CA ALA A 303 -6.24 -0.08 19.71
C ALA A 303 -6.23 0.98 20.81
N LEU A 304 -6.93 2.11 20.61
CA LEU A 304 -7.12 3.15 21.62
C LEU A 304 -7.87 2.61 22.85
N ALA A 305 -8.99 1.91 22.64
CA ALA A 305 -9.75 1.29 23.72
C ALA A 305 -8.92 0.22 24.46
N ALA A 306 -8.18 -0.60 23.72
CA ALA A 306 -7.31 -1.64 24.25
C ALA A 306 -6.17 -1.06 25.09
N ALA A 307 -5.52 0.00 24.63
CA ALA A 307 -4.48 0.70 25.38
C ALA A 307 -5.00 1.26 26.71
N VAL A 308 -6.22 1.81 26.74
CA VAL A 308 -6.84 2.37 27.95
C VAL A 308 -7.32 1.28 28.91
N LYS A 309 -7.90 0.19 28.39
CA LYS A 309 -8.54 -0.88 29.18
C LYS A 309 -7.61 -2.07 29.49
N GLY A 310 -6.40 -2.08 28.94
CA GLY A 310 -5.40 -3.13 29.20
C GLY A 310 -5.62 -4.42 28.42
N TYR A 311 -6.08 -4.32 27.16
CA TYR A 311 -6.18 -5.46 26.25
C TYR A 311 -4.99 -5.51 25.29
N ARG A 312 -4.57 -6.72 24.90
CA ARG A 312 -3.68 -6.88 23.76
C ARG A 312 -4.48 -6.64 22.47
N CYS A 313 -3.92 -5.96 21.48
CA CYS A 313 -4.62 -5.63 20.25
C CYS A 313 -3.81 -6.08 19.02
N ILE A 314 -4.46 -6.81 18.11
CA ILE A 314 -3.89 -7.26 16.84
C ILE A 314 -4.81 -6.79 15.71
N ILE A 315 -4.28 -5.97 14.81
CA ILE A 315 -5.01 -5.43 13.67
C ILE A 315 -4.57 -6.12 12.39
N VAL A 316 -5.53 -6.71 11.68
CA VAL A 316 -5.30 -7.33 10.38
C VAL A 316 -5.83 -6.41 9.29
N MET A 317 -4.95 -5.88 8.43
CA MET A 317 -5.32 -4.89 7.41
C MET A 317 -4.66 -5.15 6.04
N PRO A 318 -5.31 -4.76 4.93
CA PRO A 318 -4.68 -4.82 3.61
C PRO A 318 -3.45 -3.91 3.47
N GLU A 319 -2.56 -4.24 2.52
CA GLU A 319 -1.35 -3.46 2.21
C GLU A 319 -1.64 -2.05 1.67
N LYS A 320 -2.75 -1.82 0.95
CA LYS A 320 -3.09 -0.49 0.37
C LYS A 320 -3.31 0.62 1.40
N MET A 321 -3.57 0.25 2.65
CA MET A 321 -3.89 1.21 3.72
C MET A 321 -2.66 2.06 4.03
N SER A 322 -2.89 3.37 4.19
CA SER A 322 -1.87 4.42 4.43
C SER A 322 -0.86 4.05 5.52
N MET A 323 0.40 4.50 5.38
CA MET A 323 1.42 4.24 6.40
C MET A 323 1.14 4.98 7.70
N GLU A 324 0.50 6.15 7.61
CA GLU A 324 0.08 6.97 8.73
C GLU A 324 -0.81 6.20 9.71
N LYS A 325 -1.69 5.31 9.20
CA LYS A 325 -2.51 4.42 10.03
C LYS A 325 -1.66 3.39 10.77
N VAL A 326 -0.63 2.86 10.13
CA VAL A 326 0.29 1.89 10.76
C VAL A 326 1.09 2.54 11.86
N ASP A 327 1.57 3.76 11.64
CA ASP A 327 2.35 4.48 12.65
C ASP A 327 1.50 4.80 13.89
N VAL A 328 0.25 5.22 13.69
CA VAL A 328 -0.71 5.43 14.79
C VAL A 328 -0.99 4.13 15.55
N LEU A 329 -1.24 3.03 14.84
CA LEU A 329 -1.53 1.74 15.46
C LEU A 329 -0.34 1.21 16.27
N ARG A 330 0.87 1.32 15.72
CA ARG A 330 2.10 0.93 16.42
C ARG A 330 2.31 1.79 17.67
N ALA A 331 2.07 3.10 17.58
CA ALA A 331 2.18 4.01 18.72
C ALA A 331 1.15 3.72 19.83
N LEU A 332 -0.04 3.20 19.47
CA LEU A 332 -1.05 2.72 20.42
C LEU A 332 -0.74 1.32 20.99
N GLY A 333 0.36 0.68 20.58
CA GLY A 333 0.76 -0.64 21.05
C GLY A 333 0.05 -1.80 20.36
N ALA A 334 -0.61 -1.58 19.22
CA ALA A 334 -1.22 -2.66 18.46
C ALA A 334 -0.19 -3.40 17.60
N GLU A 335 -0.31 -4.72 17.56
CA GLU A 335 0.39 -5.56 16.59
C GLU A 335 -0.33 -5.49 15.25
N ILE A 336 0.42 -5.50 14.14
CA ILE A 336 -0.12 -5.26 12.81
C ILE A 336 0.24 -6.43 11.90
N VAL A 337 -0.78 -7.05 11.32
CA VAL A 337 -0.64 -8.09 10.30
C VAL A 337 -1.16 -7.55 8.98
N ARG A 338 -0.30 -7.55 7.95
CA ARG A 338 -0.67 -7.11 6.60
C ARG A 338 -1.18 -8.29 5.76
N THR A 339 -2.13 -8.03 4.88
CA THR A 339 -2.62 -9.02 3.90
C THR A 339 -2.62 -8.46 2.47
N PRO A 340 -2.48 -9.31 1.43
CA PRO A 340 -2.54 -8.87 0.04
C PRO A 340 -3.83 -8.13 -0.28
N THR A 341 -3.72 -6.97 -0.93
CA THR A 341 -4.90 -6.14 -1.29
C THR A 341 -5.80 -6.82 -2.32
N SER A 342 -5.22 -7.68 -3.18
CA SER A 342 -5.96 -8.40 -4.23
C SER A 342 -6.69 -9.65 -3.74
N ALA A 343 -6.53 -10.04 -2.48
CA ALA A 343 -7.23 -11.20 -1.93
C ALA A 343 -8.73 -10.92 -1.80
N ARG A 344 -9.56 -11.77 -2.42
CA ARG A 344 -11.02 -11.73 -2.25
C ARG A 344 -11.39 -11.97 -0.79
N PHE A 345 -12.50 -11.41 -0.32
CA PHE A 345 -12.91 -11.55 1.08
C PHE A 345 -13.07 -13.02 1.56
N ASP A 346 -13.36 -13.94 0.64
CA ASP A 346 -13.57 -15.36 0.93
C ASP A 346 -12.31 -16.23 0.77
N SER A 347 -11.17 -15.63 0.42
CA SER A 347 -9.87 -16.30 0.39
C SER A 347 -9.27 -16.40 1.80
N PRO A 348 -8.52 -17.48 2.10
CA PRO A 348 -7.81 -17.65 3.38
C PRO A 348 -6.79 -16.53 3.67
N GLU A 349 -6.25 -15.91 2.63
CA GLU A 349 -5.25 -14.83 2.67
C GLU A 349 -5.88 -13.44 2.84
N SER A 350 -7.22 -13.35 2.79
CA SER A 350 -7.91 -12.09 3.07
C SER A 350 -7.69 -11.66 4.51
N HIS A 351 -7.73 -10.35 4.77
CA HIS A 351 -7.67 -9.80 6.12
C HIS A 351 -8.68 -10.45 7.09
N VAL A 352 -9.84 -10.87 6.59
CA VAL A 352 -10.84 -11.55 7.41
C VAL A 352 -10.49 -13.02 7.66
N GLY A 353 -10.04 -13.75 6.64
CA GLY A 353 -9.55 -15.13 6.79
C GLY A 353 -8.35 -15.23 7.73
N VAL A 354 -7.39 -14.32 7.59
CA VAL A 354 -6.20 -14.24 8.45
C VAL A 354 -6.57 -13.89 9.89
N ALA A 355 -7.48 -12.94 10.12
CA ALA A 355 -7.95 -12.63 11.47
C ALA A 355 -8.54 -13.87 12.16
N TRP A 356 -9.37 -14.64 11.46
CA TRP A 356 -9.97 -15.85 12.02
C TRP A 356 -8.98 -16.99 12.25
N ARG A 357 -7.95 -17.11 11.41
CA ARG A 357 -6.84 -18.02 11.68
C ARG A 357 -6.12 -17.64 12.97
N LEU A 358 -5.74 -16.36 13.12
CA LEU A 358 -5.08 -15.85 14.33
C LEU A 358 -5.95 -16.08 15.59
N LYS A 359 -7.26 -15.82 15.50
CA LYS A 359 -8.18 -16.06 16.61
C LYS A 359 -8.30 -17.53 17.02
N ASN A 360 -8.09 -18.46 16.09
CA ASN A 360 -8.09 -19.89 16.39
C ASN A 360 -6.74 -20.37 16.97
N GLU A 361 -5.66 -19.61 16.78
CA GLU A 361 -4.31 -19.93 17.24
C GLU A 361 -3.96 -19.25 18.57
N ILE A 362 -4.54 -18.08 18.85
CA ILE A 362 -4.25 -17.27 20.04
C ILE A 362 -5.31 -17.57 21.12
N PRO A 363 -4.93 -18.13 22.28
CA PRO A 363 -5.85 -18.33 23.40
C PRO A 363 -6.42 -17.01 23.91
N ASN A 364 -7.62 -17.05 24.48
CA ASN A 364 -8.30 -15.87 25.06
C ASN A 364 -8.37 -14.67 24.10
N SER A 365 -8.53 -14.97 22.80
CA SER A 365 -8.65 -13.95 21.75
C SER A 365 -10.04 -13.90 21.15
N HIS A 366 -10.45 -12.70 20.77
CA HIS A 366 -11.80 -12.43 20.28
C HIS A 366 -11.73 -11.55 19.03
N ILE A 367 -12.55 -11.90 18.05
CA ILE A 367 -12.86 -11.00 16.94
C ILE A 367 -14.20 -10.36 17.26
N LEU A 368 -14.22 -9.04 17.39
CA LEU A 368 -15.45 -8.32 17.70
C LEU A 368 -16.34 -8.20 16.47
N ASP A 369 -15.76 -8.22 15.27
CA ASP A 369 -16.42 -8.39 13.97
C ASP A 369 -17.39 -7.26 13.63
N GLN A 370 -16.83 -6.12 13.22
CA GLN A 370 -17.60 -4.95 12.81
C GLN A 370 -18.61 -5.20 11.67
N TYR A 371 -18.48 -6.28 10.89
CA TYR A 371 -19.36 -6.60 9.77
C TYR A 371 -20.66 -7.28 10.21
N ARG A 372 -20.65 -7.93 11.38
CA ARG A 372 -21.75 -8.73 11.92
C ARG A 372 -22.27 -8.24 13.25
N ASN A 373 -21.46 -7.55 14.02
CA ASN A 373 -21.76 -7.20 15.40
C ASN A 373 -22.83 -6.09 15.48
N PRO A 374 -23.97 -6.33 16.15
CA PRO A 374 -25.03 -5.33 16.27
C PRO A 374 -24.58 -4.06 16.99
N SER A 375 -23.54 -4.14 17.83
CA SER A 375 -22.91 -2.99 18.50
C SER A 375 -22.47 -1.90 17.52
N ASN A 376 -22.12 -2.25 16.28
CA ASN A 376 -21.74 -1.28 15.25
C ASN A 376 -22.93 -0.36 14.86
N PRO A 377 -24.01 -0.86 14.23
CA PRO A 377 -25.16 0.00 13.93
C PRO A 377 -25.82 0.56 15.18
N LEU A 378 -25.81 -0.16 16.32
CA LEU A 378 -26.41 0.32 17.56
C LEU A 378 -25.66 1.52 18.16
N ALA A 379 -24.33 1.59 18.04
CA ALA A 379 -23.60 2.79 18.47
C ALA A 379 -24.15 4.04 17.77
N HIS A 380 -24.46 3.92 16.48
CA HIS A 380 -24.99 5.03 15.69
C HIS A 380 -26.49 5.28 15.92
N TYR A 381 -27.29 4.23 16.09
CA TYR A 381 -28.71 4.33 16.43
C TYR A 381 -28.91 5.00 17.80
N ASP A 382 -28.10 4.61 18.80
CA ASP A 382 -28.24 5.07 20.18
C ASP A 382 -27.56 6.42 20.44
N THR A 383 -26.49 6.76 19.70
CA THR A 383 -25.69 7.98 19.95
C THR A 383 -25.68 8.94 18.76
N THR A 384 -25.06 8.58 17.64
CA THR A 384 -24.91 9.50 16.51
C THR A 384 -26.24 10.06 16.02
N ALA A 385 -27.26 9.22 15.89
CA ALA A 385 -28.57 9.60 15.38
C ALA A 385 -29.30 10.57 16.31
N GLU A 386 -29.37 10.31 17.62
CA GLU A 386 -30.05 11.29 18.48
C GLU A 386 -29.20 12.51 18.82
N GLU A 387 -27.87 12.47 18.66
CA GLU A 387 -27.08 13.72 18.66
C GLU A 387 -27.51 14.59 17.47
N ILE A 388 -27.68 14.00 16.28
CA ILE A 388 -28.19 14.72 15.11
C ILE A 388 -29.60 15.26 15.38
N LEU A 389 -30.51 14.45 15.95
CA LEU A 389 -31.86 14.89 16.28
C LEU A 389 -31.85 16.05 17.28
N GLU A 390 -31.06 15.96 18.35
CA GLU A 390 -30.92 17.01 19.36
C GLU A 390 -30.35 18.30 18.74
N GLN A 391 -29.23 18.20 18.01
CA GLN A 391 -28.56 19.34 17.37
C GLN A 391 -29.40 19.98 16.25
N CYS A 392 -30.40 19.25 15.73
CA CYS A 392 -31.28 19.72 14.67
C CYS A 392 -32.70 20.06 15.16
N ASP A 393 -32.96 20.07 16.46
CA ASP A 393 -34.31 20.26 17.02
C ASP A 393 -35.38 19.33 16.40
N GLY A 394 -34.97 18.08 16.08
CA GLY A 394 -35.81 17.08 15.42
C GLY A 394 -36.15 17.34 13.95
N LYS A 395 -35.53 18.33 13.31
CA LYS A 395 -35.81 18.73 11.91
C LYS A 395 -34.65 18.34 11.00
N VAL A 396 -34.81 17.24 10.27
CA VAL A 396 -33.85 16.75 9.26
C VAL A 396 -34.64 16.26 8.05
N ASP A 397 -34.37 16.83 6.88
CA ASP A 397 -35.04 16.46 5.63
C ASP A 397 -34.22 15.48 4.79
N MET A 398 -32.89 15.53 4.91
CA MET A 398 -31.98 14.63 4.20
C MET A 398 -30.76 14.30 5.06
N LEU A 399 -30.31 13.05 5.01
CA LEU A 399 -29.04 12.60 5.57
C LEU A 399 -28.21 11.91 4.47
N VAL A 400 -26.94 12.28 4.35
CA VAL A 400 -26.00 11.72 3.39
C VAL A 400 -24.81 11.09 4.12
N ALA A 401 -24.52 9.82 3.84
CA ALA A 401 -23.43 9.10 4.48
C ALA A 401 -22.77 8.06 3.55
N GLY A 402 -21.44 7.99 3.59
CA GLY A 402 -20.67 6.92 2.95
C GLY A 402 -20.86 5.56 3.62
N ALA A 403 -21.02 4.51 2.83
CA ALA A 403 -21.17 3.14 3.30
C ALA A 403 -19.85 2.36 3.18
N GLY A 404 -19.31 1.94 4.32
CA GLY A 404 -18.29 0.89 4.42
C GLY A 404 -18.95 -0.40 4.90
N THR A 405 -18.87 -0.66 6.22
CA THR A 405 -19.66 -1.77 6.82
C THR A 405 -21.17 -1.57 6.71
N GLY A 406 -21.63 -0.33 6.48
CA GLY A 406 -23.04 0.04 6.49
C GLY A 406 -23.62 0.32 7.87
N GLY A 407 -22.86 0.13 8.95
CA GLY A 407 -23.36 0.34 10.32
C GLY A 407 -23.77 1.78 10.61
N THR A 408 -23.00 2.77 10.15
CA THR A 408 -23.32 4.20 10.32
C THR A 408 -24.63 4.59 9.64
N ILE A 409 -24.78 4.28 8.35
CA ILE A 409 -26.00 4.62 7.61
C ILE A 409 -27.21 3.85 8.15
N THR A 410 -27.05 2.56 8.47
CA THR A 410 -28.12 1.72 9.02
C THR A 410 -28.63 2.25 10.36
N GLY A 411 -27.71 2.47 11.31
CA GLY A 411 -28.08 2.91 12.65
C GLY A 411 -28.75 4.29 12.65
N ILE A 412 -28.20 5.23 11.88
CA ILE A 412 -28.77 6.57 11.76
C ILE A 412 -30.13 6.51 11.06
N ALA A 413 -30.22 5.84 9.91
CA ALA A 413 -31.45 5.76 9.12
C ALA A 413 -32.61 5.13 9.89
N ARG A 414 -32.38 4.01 10.60
CA ARG A 414 -33.41 3.36 11.43
C ARG A 414 -34.00 4.33 12.46
N LYS A 415 -33.15 5.05 13.20
CA LYS A 415 -33.60 6.02 14.20
C LYS A 415 -34.28 7.24 13.56
N LEU A 416 -33.70 7.79 12.49
CA LEU A 416 -34.27 8.96 11.85
C LEU A 416 -35.60 8.63 11.16
N LYS A 417 -35.79 7.45 10.58
CA LYS A 417 -37.10 7.03 10.03
C LYS A 417 -38.15 6.87 11.12
N GLU A 418 -37.78 6.46 12.34
CA GLU A 418 -38.70 6.40 13.48
C GLU A 418 -39.12 7.80 13.99
N LYS A 419 -38.22 8.80 13.95
CA LYS A 419 -38.43 10.13 14.55
C LYS A 419 -38.77 11.24 13.56
N CYS A 420 -38.28 11.12 12.34
CA CYS A 420 -38.41 12.04 11.21
C CYS A 420 -38.85 11.22 9.96
N PRO A 421 -40.11 10.76 9.87
CA PRO A 421 -40.53 9.75 8.89
C PRO A 421 -40.34 10.16 7.43
N ASN A 422 -40.29 11.47 7.14
CA ASN A 422 -40.11 12.02 5.80
C ASN A 422 -38.64 12.27 5.42
N VAL A 423 -37.69 11.92 6.30
CA VAL A 423 -36.26 12.08 6.02
C VAL A 423 -35.86 11.24 4.81
N LYS A 424 -35.05 11.81 3.92
CA LYS A 424 -34.39 11.10 2.83
C LYS A 424 -33.01 10.63 3.25
N ILE A 425 -32.73 9.34 3.08
CA ILE A 425 -31.45 8.72 3.41
C ILE A 425 -30.71 8.41 2.11
N ILE A 426 -29.57 9.07 1.93
CA ILE A 426 -28.70 8.92 0.76
C ILE A 426 -27.46 8.13 1.16
N GLY A 427 -27.31 6.94 0.57
CA GLY A 427 -26.11 6.11 0.69
C GLY A 427 -25.08 6.47 -0.37
N VAL A 428 -23.82 6.61 0.03
CA VAL A 428 -22.71 6.88 -0.90
C VAL A 428 -21.79 5.67 -0.97
N ASP A 429 -21.55 5.18 -2.18
CA ASP A 429 -20.78 3.97 -2.46
C ASP A 429 -19.75 4.26 -3.57
N PRO A 430 -18.46 3.87 -3.44
CA PRO A 430 -17.48 4.15 -4.49
C PRO A 430 -17.71 3.31 -5.76
N GLU A 431 -17.34 3.86 -6.91
CA GLU A 431 -17.21 3.07 -8.15
C GLU A 431 -16.29 1.86 -7.92
N GLY A 432 -16.78 0.66 -8.26
CA GLY A 432 -16.09 -0.61 -8.06
C GLY A 432 -16.50 -1.39 -6.82
N SER A 433 -17.33 -0.80 -5.96
CA SER A 433 -18.07 -1.53 -4.93
C SER A 433 -19.45 -1.98 -5.41
N ILE A 434 -20.05 -2.94 -4.70
CA ILE A 434 -21.36 -3.55 -4.99
C ILE A 434 -22.43 -3.23 -3.93
N LEU A 435 -22.22 -2.24 -3.06
CA LEU A 435 -23.17 -1.99 -1.95
C LEU A 435 -24.45 -1.30 -2.42
N ALA A 436 -24.35 -0.47 -3.47
CA ALA A 436 -25.45 0.35 -3.95
C ALA A 436 -26.61 -0.46 -4.56
N GLU A 437 -27.81 0.11 -4.47
CA GLU A 437 -29.02 -0.36 -5.15
C GLU A 437 -29.63 0.77 -6.01
N PRO A 438 -30.21 0.47 -7.19
CA PRO A 438 -30.32 -0.87 -7.78
C PRO A 438 -28.98 -1.36 -8.40
N GLU A 439 -28.88 -2.65 -8.70
CA GLU A 439 -27.62 -3.32 -9.08
C GLU A 439 -26.99 -2.73 -10.35
N GLU A 440 -27.79 -2.13 -11.23
CA GLU A 440 -27.30 -1.48 -12.45
C GLU A 440 -26.33 -0.33 -12.17
N LEU A 441 -26.40 0.29 -10.98
CA LEU A 441 -25.44 1.31 -10.54
C LEU A 441 -24.03 0.75 -10.28
N ASN A 442 -23.91 -0.57 -10.08
CA ASN A 442 -22.64 -1.23 -9.77
C ASN A 442 -21.89 -1.70 -11.01
N HIS A 443 -22.48 -1.57 -12.21
CA HIS A 443 -21.81 -1.91 -13.45
C HIS A 443 -20.67 -0.94 -13.77
N THR A 444 -19.42 -1.40 -13.62
CA THR A 444 -18.23 -0.62 -13.94
C THR A 444 -17.05 -1.52 -14.32
N GLU A 445 -16.14 -1.00 -15.14
CA GLU A 445 -14.86 -1.65 -15.46
C GLU A 445 -13.83 -1.44 -14.33
N LYS A 446 -14.03 -0.45 -13.46
CA LYS A 446 -13.13 -0.16 -12.33
C LYS A 446 -13.43 -1.07 -11.15
N THR A 447 -12.49 -1.93 -10.77
CA THR A 447 -12.60 -2.79 -9.57
C THR A 447 -11.71 -2.32 -8.41
N ARG A 448 -10.92 -1.26 -8.64
CA ARG A 448 -10.01 -0.69 -7.65
C ARG A 448 -10.22 0.83 -7.57
N TYR A 449 -10.11 1.34 -6.36
CA TYR A 449 -10.25 2.75 -6.02
C TYR A 449 -9.28 3.11 -4.88
N GLU A 450 -8.89 4.37 -4.86
CA GLU A 450 -7.91 4.94 -3.91
C GLU A 450 -8.58 5.45 -2.63
N VAL A 451 -9.86 5.84 -2.67
CA VAL A 451 -10.60 6.22 -1.47
C VAL A 451 -10.62 5.09 -0.45
N GLU A 452 -10.44 5.43 0.83
CA GLU A 452 -10.39 4.45 1.92
C GLU A 452 -11.60 4.58 2.85
N GLY A 453 -12.07 3.45 3.37
CA GLY A 453 -13.07 3.38 4.44
C GLY A 453 -14.53 3.21 3.98
N ILE A 454 -14.79 3.25 2.67
CA ILE A 454 -16.09 3.00 2.03
C ILE A 454 -15.95 1.96 0.92
N GLY A 455 -17.05 1.28 0.60
CA GLY A 455 -17.14 0.23 -0.41
C GLY A 455 -16.58 -1.13 0.04
N TYR A 456 -17.26 -2.20 -0.39
CA TYR A 456 -16.84 -3.60 -0.28
C TYR A 456 -17.25 -4.43 -1.52
N ASP A 457 -16.65 -5.61 -1.65
CA ASP A 457 -16.95 -6.66 -2.64
C ASP A 457 -17.97 -7.70 -2.13
N PHE A 458 -18.57 -7.44 -0.96
CA PHE A 458 -19.66 -8.21 -0.35
C PHE A 458 -20.61 -7.27 0.42
N ILE A 459 -21.81 -7.74 0.73
CA ILE A 459 -22.80 -6.98 1.53
C ILE A 459 -22.66 -7.36 3.01
N PRO A 460 -22.18 -6.46 3.90
CA PRO A 460 -22.02 -6.80 5.32
C PRO A 460 -23.35 -7.10 6.01
N THR A 461 -23.36 -8.05 6.96
CA THR A 461 -24.57 -8.41 7.74
C THR A 461 -25.23 -7.21 8.44
N VAL A 462 -24.45 -6.21 8.89
CA VAL A 462 -24.96 -5.02 9.57
C VAL A 462 -25.55 -3.95 8.65
N LEU A 463 -25.38 -4.07 7.33
CA LEU A 463 -25.95 -3.12 6.37
C LEU A 463 -27.41 -3.48 6.08
N ASP A 464 -28.33 -2.62 6.50
CA ASP A 464 -29.73 -2.66 6.10
C ASP A 464 -29.95 -1.70 4.93
N ARG A 465 -30.03 -2.23 3.71
CA ARG A 465 -30.24 -1.40 2.50
C ARG A 465 -31.68 -0.91 2.39
N SER A 466 -32.64 -1.55 3.06
CA SER A 466 -34.07 -1.20 2.96
C SER A 466 -34.41 0.17 3.56
N VAL A 467 -33.55 0.71 4.41
CA VAL A 467 -33.71 2.05 5.01
C VAL A 467 -33.01 3.16 4.22
N VAL A 468 -32.30 2.82 3.14
CA VAL A 468 -31.64 3.77 2.23
C VAL A 468 -32.58 4.08 1.07
N ASP A 469 -32.94 5.35 0.89
CA ASP A 469 -33.91 5.75 -0.14
C ASP A 469 -33.27 5.85 -1.53
N ARG A 470 -32.00 6.27 -1.60
CA ARG A 470 -31.22 6.38 -2.84
C ARG A 470 -29.74 6.12 -2.60
N TRP A 471 -29.09 5.57 -3.62
CA TRP A 471 -27.64 5.40 -3.66
C TRP A 471 -27.00 6.32 -4.69
N TYR A 472 -25.80 6.79 -4.34
CA TYR A 472 -24.98 7.63 -5.18
C TYR A 472 -23.59 6.97 -5.35
N LYS A 473 -23.15 6.81 -6.61
CA LYS A 473 -21.83 6.27 -6.95
C LYS A 473 -20.80 7.40 -7.03
N ALA A 474 -19.78 7.34 -6.18
CA ALA A 474 -18.72 8.34 -6.16
C ALA A 474 -17.45 7.85 -6.85
N SER A 475 -16.85 8.70 -7.69
CA SER A 475 -15.51 8.45 -8.26
C SER A 475 -14.41 9.04 -7.36
N ASP A 476 -13.17 8.56 -7.52
CA ASP A 476 -12.02 9.09 -6.78
C ASP A 476 -11.75 10.57 -7.13
N ASP A 477 -11.95 10.96 -8.40
CA ASP A 477 -11.75 12.34 -8.88
C ASP A 477 -12.58 13.35 -8.09
N GLU A 478 -13.90 13.15 -8.03
CA GLU A 478 -14.79 14.06 -7.31
C GLU A 478 -14.62 13.94 -5.79
N THR A 479 -14.28 12.74 -5.31
CA THR A 479 -14.02 12.48 -3.89
C THR A 479 -12.90 13.37 -3.37
N PHE A 480 -11.73 13.33 -4.01
CA PHE A 480 -10.57 14.08 -3.52
C PHE A 480 -10.67 15.58 -3.81
N ALA A 481 -11.28 15.97 -4.95
CA ALA A 481 -11.56 17.37 -5.23
C ALA A 481 -12.46 17.98 -4.15
N MET A 482 -13.54 17.28 -3.76
CA MET A 482 -14.46 17.75 -2.74
C MET A 482 -13.84 17.73 -1.34
N ALA A 483 -13.05 16.71 -0.98
CA ALA A 483 -12.33 16.69 0.29
C ALA A 483 -11.38 17.89 0.43
N ARG A 484 -10.63 18.23 -0.63
CA ARG A 484 -9.76 19.42 -0.65
C ARG A 484 -10.56 20.72 -0.60
N MET A 485 -11.75 20.76 -1.21
CA MET A 485 -12.65 21.92 -1.13
C MET A 485 -13.19 22.12 0.29
N LEU A 486 -13.57 21.06 1.01
CA LEU A 486 -13.96 21.13 2.43
C LEU A 486 -12.86 21.75 3.29
N ILE A 487 -11.62 21.35 3.06
CA ILE A 487 -10.45 21.92 3.75
C ILE A 487 -10.26 23.39 3.39
N ARG A 488 -10.21 23.71 2.09
CA ARG A 488 -9.87 25.05 1.59
C ARG A 488 -10.95 26.08 1.90
N GLU A 489 -12.21 25.72 1.68
CA GLU A 489 -13.31 26.68 1.71
C GLU A 489 -13.96 26.78 3.10
N GLU A 490 -14.07 25.67 3.81
CA GLU A 490 -14.77 25.58 5.10
C GLU A 490 -13.83 25.35 6.29
N GLY A 491 -12.53 25.10 6.06
CA GLY A 491 -11.55 24.86 7.12
C GLY A 491 -11.71 23.52 7.82
N LEU A 492 -12.40 22.56 7.19
CA LEU A 492 -12.69 21.26 7.78
C LEU A 492 -11.62 20.23 7.40
N LEU A 493 -10.80 19.85 8.37
CA LEU A 493 -9.65 18.95 8.18
C LEU A 493 -10.08 17.46 8.13
N CYS A 494 -10.90 17.12 7.15
CA CYS A 494 -11.50 15.80 6.98
C CYS A 494 -10.82 14.93 5.90
N GLY A 495 -11.04 13.62 5.96
CA GLY A 495 -10.49 12.62 5.03
C GLY A 495 -11.26 12.45 3.73
N GLY A 496 -10.80 11.50 2.89
CA GLY A 496 -11.33 11.28 1.54
C GLY A 496 -12.82 10.93 1.49
N SER A 497 -13.28 9.99 2.33
CA SER A 497 -14.70 9.57 2.35
C SER A 497 -15.67 10.71 2.72
N SER A 498 -15.19 11.73 3.43
CA SER A 498 -15.93 12.97 3.69
C SER A 498 -16.20 13.75 2.39
N GLY A 499 -15.21 13.76 1.49
CA GLY A 499 -15.34 14.29 0.14
C GLY A 499 -16.36 13.53 -0.71
N SER A 500 -16.36 12.19 -0.68
CA SER A 500 -17.39 11.39 -1.37
C SER A 500 -18.81 11.71 -0.87
N ALA A 501 -18.99 11.77 0.46
CA ALA A 501 -20.27 12.10 1.07
C ALA A 501 -20.75 13.51 0.68
N MET A 502 -19.84 14.48 0.68
CA MET A 502 -20.16 15.85 0.28
C MET A 502 -20.42 15.98 -1.23
N ALA A 503 -19.71 15.23 -2.08
CA ALA A 503 -19.91 15.23 -3.53
C ALA A 503 -21.33 14.74 -3.89
N ALA A 504 -21.82 13.71 -3.18
CA ALA A 504 -23.21 13.29 -3.28
C ALA A 504 -24.17 14.36 -2.73
N ALA A 505 -23.88 14.92 -1.55
CA ALA A 505 -24.76 15.88 -0.89
C ALA A 505 -25.02 17.13 -1.73
N VAL A 506 -24.00 17.72 -2.37
CA VAL A 506 -24.19 18.90 -3.22
C VAL A 506 -24.98 18.63 -4.50
N LYS A 507 -25.14 17.35 -4.88
CA LYS A 507 -25.98 16.94 -6.02
C LYS A 507 -27.40 16.64 -5.56
N GLU A 508 -27.58 15.80 -4.54
CA GLU A 508 -28.90 15.41 -4.03
C GLU A 508 -29.63 16.58 -3.35
N ALA A 509 -28.93 17.43 -2.58
CA ALA A 509 -29.55 18.53 -1.85
C ALA A 509 -30.12 19.64 -2.76
N LYS A 510 -29.86 19.60 -4.08
CA LYS A 510 -30.51 20.51 -5.05
C LYS A 510 -32.03 20.34 -5.12
N GLU A 511 -32.55 19.18 -4.73
CA GLU A 511 -33.99 18.94 -4.69
C GLU A 511 -34.67 19.56 -3.45
N LEU A 512 -33.89 19.95 -2.44
CA LEU A 512 -34.38 20.57 -1.22
C LEU A 512 -34.66 22.06 -1.41
N LYS A 513 -35.62 22.56 -0.65
CA LYS A 513 -36.07 23.95 -0.67
C LYS A 513 -35.49 24.73 0.51
N GLU A 514 -35.67 26.05 0.45
CA GLU A 514 -35.37 26.93 1.58
C GLU A 514 -36.14 26.51 2.84
N GLY A 515 -35.46 26.54 3.99
CA GLY A 515 -36.00 26.07 5.27
C GLY A 515 -35.89 24.56 5.53
N GLN A 516 -35.47 23.76 4.53
CA GLN A 516 -35.13 22.35 4.71
C GLN A 516 -33.66 22.16 5.08
N ARG A 517 -33.34 21.02 5.70
CA ARG A 517 -31.99 20.72 6.21
C ARG A 517 -31.42 19.40 5.69
N CYS A 518 -30.22 19.47 5.13
CA CYS A 518 -29.40 18.32 4.75
C CYS A 518 -28.23 18.16 5.74
N VAL A 519 -28.04 16.96 6.27
CA VAL A 519 -26.94 16.61 7.18
C VAL A 519 -26.00 15.62 6.48
N VAL A 520 -24.69 15.92 6.45
CA VAL A 520 -23.67 15.07 5.86
C VAL A 520 -22.71 14.54 6.93
N ILE A 521 -22.42 13.24 6.92
CA ILE A 521 -21.45 12.64 7.86
C ILE A 521 -20.03 12.79 7.31
N LEU A 522 -19.12 13.39 8.08
CA LEU A 522 -17.68 13.49 7.74
C LEU A 522 -16.88 12.50 8.60
N PRO A 523 -16.49 11.32 8.09
CA PRO A 523 -16.12 10.19 8.94
C PRO A 523 -14.80 10.30 9.68
N ASP A 524 -13.76 10.88 9.09
CA ASP A 524 -12.40 10.87 9.66
C ASP A 524 -11.56 12.08 9.25
N SER A 525 -10.37 12.21 9.86
CA SER A 525 -9.48 13.37 9.72
C SER A 525 -8.46 13.21 8.59
N ILE A 526 -7.85 14.34 8.18
CA ILE A 526 -6.73 14.35 7.22
C ILE A 526 -5.49 13.56 7.67
N ARG A 527 -5.35 13.25 8.97
CA ARG A 527 -4.16 12.59 9.54
C ARG A 527 -3.80 11.31 8.77
N ASN A 528 -4.82 10.55 8.37
CA ASN A 528 -4.65 9.29 7.68
C ASN A 528 -4.14 9.44 6.23
N TYR A 529 -4.08 10.66 5.69
CA TYR A 529 -3.94 10.92 4.25
C TYR A 529 -2.89 11.98 3.93
N MET A 530 -1.99 12.28 4.87
CA MET A 530 -0.97 13.33 4.74
C MET A 530 -0.10 13.15 3.49
N SER A 531 0.30 11.90 3.19
CA SER A 531 1.08 11.56 2.00
C SER A 531 0.25 11.21 0.76
N LYS A 532 -1.10 11.27 0.85
CA LYS A 532 -2.05 10.90 -0.23
C LYS A 532 -2.73 12.12 -0.82
N PHE A 533 -4.06 12.22 -0.80
CA PHE A 533 -4.81 13.27 -1.50
C PHE A 533 -4.47 14.70 -1.05
N LEU A 534 -3.92 14.86 0.16
CA LEU A 534 -3.42 16.13 0.66
C LEU A 534 -2.14 16.57 -0.07
N ASN A 535 -1.34 15.62 -0.54
CA ASN A 535 -0.11 15.84 -1.27
C ASN A 535 -0.40 16.03 -2.77
N ASP A 536 -0.12 17.23 -3.29
CA ASP A 536 -0.37 17.57 -4.69
C ASP A 536 0.41 16.70 -5.66
N LYS A 537 1.62 16.24 -5.28
CA LYS A 537 2.41 15.30 -6.11
C LYS A 537 1.68 13.97 -6.25
N TRP A 538 1.09 13.46 -5.17
CA TRP A 538 0.31 12.23 -5.20
C TRP A 538 -0.94 12.40 -6.05
N MET A 539 -1.68 13.51 -5.88
CA MET A 539 -2.86 13.83 -6.70
C MET A 539 -2.52 13.86 -8.19
N PHE A 540 -1.38 14.48 -8.55
CA PHE A 540 -0.90 14.53 -9.92
C PHE A 540 -0.48 13.15 -10.45
N GLN A 541 0.30 12.39 -9.68
CA GLN A 541 0.74 11.03 -10.05
C GLN A 541 -0.44 10.08 -10.30
N LYS A 542 -1.55 10.28 -9.56
CA LYS A 542 -2.79 9.52 -9.73
C LYS A 542 -3.71 10.08 -10.81
N GLY A 543 -3.42 11.25 -11.36
CA GLY A 543 -4.20 11.89 -12.41
C GLY A 543 -5.42 12.67 -11.93
N PHE A 544 -5.58 12.89 -10.61
CA PHE A 544 -6.72 13.60 -10.01
C PHE A 544 -6.58 15.13 -10.01
N LEU A 545 -5.44 15.65 -10.46
CA LEU A 545 -5.19 17.09 -10.52
C LEU A 545 -4.46 17.43 -11.82
N THR A 546 -4.95 18.45 -12.53
CA THR A 546 -4.43 18.82 -13.85
C THR A 546 -3.22 19.74 -13.76
N VAL A 547 -2.43 19.80 -14.83
CA VAL A 547 -1.25 20.69 -14.92
C VAL A 547 -1.64 22.16 -14.80
N GLU A 548 -2.84 22.56 -15.25
CA GLU A 548 -3.32 23.93 -15.08
C GLU A 548 -3.60 24.30 -13.62
N GLU A 549 -4.07 23.37 -12.80
CA GLU A 549 -4.52 23.62 -11.42
C GLU A 549 -3.36 23.65 -10.40
N PHE A 550 -2.24 22.98 -10.68
CA PHE A 550 -1.09 22.86 -9.76
C PHE A 550 -0.25 24.15 -9.64
N MET A 551 -0.22 25.01 -10.66
CA MET A 551 0.73 26.13 -10.72
C MET A 551 0.06 27.50 -10.74
N VAL A 552 0.09 28.17 -9.60
CA VAL A 552 -0.35 29.57 -9.43
C VAL A 552 0.54 30.54 -10.21
N ASN A 553 1.84 30.26 -10.33
CA ASN A 553 2.79 31.02 -11.15
C ASN A 553 3.55 30.10 -12.11
N LYS A 554 3.14 30.08 -13.37
CA LYS A 554 3.86 29.36 -14.44
C LYS A 554 5.08 30.20 -14.87
N PRO A 555 6.30 29.65 -14.85
CA PRO A 555 7.48 30.30 -15.44
C PRO A 555 7.25 30.65 -16.91
N TRP A 556 7.99 31.64 -17.44
CA TRP A 556 7.86 32.11 -18.83
C TRP A 556 7.99 30.98 -19.86
N TRP A 557 8.83 29.97 -19.57
CA TRP A 557 9.11 28.85 -20.46
C TRP A 557 8.06 27.72 -20.38
N TRP A 558 7.14 27.75 -19.42
CA TRP A 558 6.25 26.62 -19.09
C TRP A 558 5.40 26.14 -20.28
N ASN A 559 4.85 27.09 -21.06
CA ASN A 559 3.97 26.81 -22.19
C ASN A 559 4.71 26.68 -23.53
N LEU A 560 6.05 26.83 -23.54
CA LEU A 560 6.82 26.61 -24.75
C LEU A 560 6.77 25.13 -25.13
N LYS A 561 6.78 24.85 -26.43
CA LYS A 561 6.75 23.47 -26.94
C LYS A 561 8.11 22.81 -26.79
N LEU A 562 8.17 21.50 -26.60
CA LEU A 562 9.43 20.74 -26.56
C LEU A 562 10.31 20.98 -27.79
N GLN A 563 9.71 21.27 -28.94
CA GLN A 563 10.43 21.66 -30.15
C GLN A 563 11.40 22.84 -29.94
N SER A 564 11.19 23.71 -28.95
CA SER A 564 12.09 24.85 -28.67
C SER A 564 13.44 24.45 -28.07
N LEU A 565 13.59 23.22 -27.58
CA LEU A 565 14.83 22.74 -26.95
C LEU A 565 15.98 22.51 -27.94
N ASN A 566 15.78 22.71 -29.26
CA ASN A 566 16.78 22.45 -30.31
C ASN A 566 17.49 21.10 -30.11
N LEU A 567 16.68 20.04 -30.00
CA LEU A 567 17.16 18.70 -29.69
C LEU A 567 18.12 18.19 -30.77
N SER A 568 19.25 17.65 -30.33
CA SER A 568 20.20 16.97 -31.19
C SER A 568 19.67 15.61 -31.65
N ALA A 569 20.06 15.18 -32.84
CA ALA A 569 19.72 13.86 -33.35
C ALA A 569 20.14 12.77 -32.35
N PRO A 570 19.23 11.89 -31.93
CA PRO A 570 19.52 10.90 -30.89
C PRO A 570 20.44 9.82 -31.44
N LEU A 571 21.40 9.39 -30.64
CA LEU A 571 22.12 8.15 -30.86
C LEU A 571 21.17 6.98 -30.57
N THR A 572 20.76 6.23 -31.59
CA THR A 572 19.99 4.99 -31.43
C THR A 572 20.84 3.76 -31.77
N VAL A 573 20.52 2.61 -31.18
CA VAL A 573 21.21 1.34 -31.45
C VAL A 573 20.25 0.20 -31.70
N LEU A 574 20.70 -0.79 -32.48
CA LEU A 574 19.94 -2.02 -32.72
C LEU A 574 19.97 -2.94 -31.49
N PRO A 575 18.91 -3.73 -31.24
CA PRO A 575 18.85 -4.66 -30.11
C PRO A 575 19.94 -5.74 -30.12
N THR A 576 20.53 -5.99 -31.29
CA THR A 576 21.58 -6.99 -31.52
C THR A 576 22.99 -6.48 -31.19
N VAL A 577 23.16 -5.18 -30.92
CA VAL A 577 24.45 -4.62 -30.48
C VAL A 577 24.85 -5.28 -29.16
N THR A 578 26.12 -5.65 -29.00
CA THR A 578 26.60 -6.28 -27.77
C THR A 578 26.80 -5.25 -26.65
N CYS A 579 26.68 -5.67 -25.39
CA CYS A 579 26.90 -4.81 -24.22
C CYS A 579 28.29 -4.14 -24.25
N GLN A 580 29.33 -4.89 -24.61
CA GLN A 580 30.69 -4.36 -24.76
C GLN A 580 30.78 -3.25 -25.81
N LYS A 581 30.15 -3.47 -26.98
CA LYS A 581 30.15 -2.49 -28.07
C LYS A 581 29.34 -1.27 -27.68
N MET A 582 28.23 -1.45 -26.96
CA MET A 582 27.40 -0.37 -26.47
C MET A 582 28.15 0.53 -25.46
N ILE A 583 28.84 -0.05 -24.49
CA ILE A 583 29.66 0.70 -23.52
C ILE A 583 30.71 1.55 -24.24
N LYS A 584 31.36 1.00 -25.28
CA LYS A 584 32.33 1.72 -26.09
C LYS A 584 31.68 2.89 -26.84
N ILE A 585 30.52 2.66 -27.47
CA ILE A 585 29.77 3.71 -28.19
C ILE A 585 29.38 4.84 -27.23
N LEU A 586 28.81 4.52 -26.06
CA LEU A 586 28.39 5.52 -25.06
C LEU A 586 29.58 6.38 -24.60
N LYS A 587 30.71 5.75 -24.24
CA LYS A 587 31.93 6.47 -23.84
C LYS A 587 32.52 7.33 -24.94
N GLU A 588 32.66 6.81 -26.16
CA GLU A 588 33.24 7.55 -27.30
C GLU A 588 32.37 8.74 -27.71
N LYS A 589 31.06 8.61 -27.58
CA LYS A 589 30.11 9.65 -27.96
C LYS A 589 29.73 10.59 -26.81
N GLY A 590 30.19 10.31 -25.59
CA GLY A 590 29.88 11.11 -24.40
C GLY A 590 28.41 11.08 -24.00
N TYR A 591 27.72 9.96 -24.24
CA TYR A 591 26.33 9.75 -23.81
C TYR A 591 26.27 8.73 -22.67
N ASP A 592 25.41 8.96 -21.69
CA ASP A 592 25.17 7.98 -20.61
C ASP A 592 24.04 7.00 -20.93
N GLN A 593 23.33 7.23 -22.03
CA GLN A 593 22.16 6.45 -22.40
C GLN A 593 21.86 6.52 -23.91
N ALA A 594 21.19 5.48 -24.42
CA ALA A 594 20.73 5.44 -25.81
C ALA A 594 19.41 4.65 -25.93
N PRO A 595 18.48 5.07 -26.80
CA PRO A 595 17.33 4.26 -27.19
C PRO A 595 17.74 3.04 -28.02
N VAL A 596 17.12 1.92 -27.72
CA VAL A 596 17.23 0.69 -28.51
C VAL A 596 16.03 0.59 -29.43
N VAL A 597 16.30 0.66 -30.72
CA VAL A 597 15.29 0.69 -31.79
C VAL A 597 15.57 -0.47 -32.74
N ASP A 598 14.55 -1.23 -33.10
CA ASP A 598 14.71 -2.34 -34.05
C ASP A 598 14.75 -1.85 -35.52
N GLU A 599 14.94 -2.80 -36.46
CA GLU A 599 14.99 -2.49 -37.90
C GLU A 599 13.66 -1.95 -38.45
N ALA A 600 12.54 -2.29 -37.81
CA ALA A 600 11.21 -1.77 -38.14
C ALA A 600 10.98 -0.34 -37.60
N GLY A 601 11.86 0.16 -36.72
CA GLY A 601 11.74 1.46 -36.06
C GLY A 601 10.98 1.42 -34.74
N LEU A 602 10.64 0.24 -34.22
CA LEU A 602 9.98 0.10 -32.94
C LEU A 602 10.97 0.36 -31.80
N ILE A 603 10.56 1.20 -30.85
CA ILE A 603 11.34 1.50 -29.66
C ILE A 603 11.16 0.36 -28.66
N LEU A 604 12.19 -0.45 -28.46
CA LEU A 604 12.16 -1.62 -27.57
C LEU A 604 12.47 -1.28 -26.12
N GLY A 605 13.20 -0.18 -25.90
CA GLY A 605 13.63 0.27 -24.58
C GLY A 605 14.78 1.25 -24.64
N MET A 606 15.37 1.50 -23.48
CA MET A 606 16.58 2.30 -23.33
C MET A 606 17.71 1.44 -22.77
N VAL A 607 18.93 1.81 -23.08
CA VAL A 607 20.12 1.31 -22.38
C VAL A 607 20.80 2.48 -21.70
N THR A 608 21.18 2.31 -20.44
CA THR A 608 21.96 3.28 -19.70
C THR A 608 23.29 2.65 -19.31
N LEU A 609 24.35 3.46 -19.25
CA LEU A 609 25.67 2.99 -18.85
C LEU A 609 25.60 2.36 -17.44
N GLY A 610 24.87 2.98 -16.51
CA GLY A 610 24.65 2.46 -15.16
C GLY A 610 23.96 1.09 -15.13
N ASN A 611 22.84 0.91 -15.85
CA ASN A 611 22.13 -0.37 -15.87
C ASN A 611 22.94 -1.49 -16.54
N MET A 612 23.64 -1.16 -17.63
CA MET A 612 24.52 -2.12 -18.30
C MET A 612 25.70 -2.52 -17.41
N LEU A 613 26.36 -1.55 -16.76
CA LEU A 613 27.46 -1.84 -15.83
C LEU A 613 26.97 -2.69 -14.67
N ALA A 614 25.86 -2.32 -14.03
CA ALA A 614 25.28 -3.10 -12.92
C ALA A 614 24.92 -4.53 -13.36
N SER A 615 24.37 -4.71 -14.56
CA SER A 615 23.98 -6.03 -15.08
C SER A 615 25.18 -6.90 -15.48
N VAL A 616 26.25 -6.30 -15.99
CA VAL A 616 27.52 -6.99 -16.30
C VAL A 616 28.26 -7.35 -15.02
N LEU A 617 28.36 -6.42 -14.06
CA LEU A 617 29.04 -6.62 -12.78
C LEU A 617 28.32 -7.66 -11.90
N ALA A 618 26.98 -7.70 -11.95
CA ALA A 618 26.20 -8.72 -11.26
C ALA A 618 26.15 -10.08 -11.99
N GLY A 619 26.91 -10.26 -13.08
CA GLY A 619 26.96 -11.52 -13.84
C GLY A 619 25.67 -11.90 -14.59
N LYS A 620 24.66 -11.02 -14.63
CA LYS A 620 23.37 -11.27 -15.28
C LYS A 620 23.46 -11.27 -16.80
N VAL A 621 24.42 -10.54 -17.36
CA VAL A 621 24.74 -10.54 -18.79
C VAL A 621 26.24 -10.54 -19.02
N LYS A 622 26.68 -11.20 -20.08
CA LYS A 622 28.07 -11.20 -20.53
C LYS A 622 28.34 -9.97 -21.39
N PRO A 623 29.58 -9.46 -21.46
CA PRO A 623 29.93 -8.36 -22.37
C PRO A 623 29.60 -8.66 -23.84
N SER A 624 29.62 -9.93 -24.25
CA SER A 624 29.26 -10.40 -25.59
C SER A 624 27.75 -10.53 -25.81
N ASP A 625 26.92 -10.48 -24.76
CA ASP A 625 25.47 -10.58 -24.89
C ASP A 625 24.86 -9.34 -25.56
N PRO A 626 23.75 -9.49 -26.29
CA PRO A 626 23.05 -8.37 -26.91
C PRO A 626 22.40 -7.46 -25.87
N VAL A 627 22.34 -6.16 -26.18
CA VAL A 627 21.72 -5.14 -25.33
C VAL A 627 20.23 -5.36 -25.09
N SER A 628 19.56 -6.16 -25.92
CA SER A 628 18.17 -6.58 -25.71
C SER A 628 17.92 -7.28 -24.36
N LYS A 629 18.96 -7.85 -23.73
CA LYS A 629 18.88 -8.48 -22.40
C LYS A 629 18.93 -7.48 -21.22
N VAL A 630 19.33 -6.24 -21.46
CA VAL A 630 19.52 -5.19 -20.43
C VAL A 630 18.67 -3.95 -20.71
N LEU A 631 17.53 -4.15 -21.38
CA LEU A 631 16.62 -3.06 -21.70
C LEU A 631 15.97 -2.49 -20.44
N TYR A 632 16.13 -1.19 -20.26
CA TYR A 632 15.34 -0.38 -19.36
C TYR A 632 14.04 0.01 -20.07
N LYS A 633 12.92 -0.59 -19.65
CA LYS A 633 11.60 -0.43 -20.30
C LYS A 633 10.73 0.65 -19.67
N GLN A 634 11.11 1.19 -18.51
CA GLN A 634 10.31 2.15 -17.77
C GLN A 634 10.76 3.58 -18.08
N PHE A 635 10.26 4.15 -19.17
CA PHE A 635 10.52 5.54 -19.54
C PHE A 635 9.23 6.21 -20.00
N LYS A 636 9.17 7.53 -19.86
CA LYS A 636 8.04 8.32 -20.36
C LYS A 636 8.34 8.84 -21.75
N GLN A 637 7.36 8.68 -22.64
CA GLN A 637 7.38 9.25 -23.98
C GLN A 637 6.69 10.62 -23.96
N VAL A 638 7.23 11.55 -24.72
CA VAL A 638 6.68 12.90 -24.93
C VAL A 638 6.72 13.25 -26.41
N HIS A 639 5.83 14.12 -26.86
CA HIS A 639 5.75 14.57 -28.24
C HIS A 639 6.36 15.96 -28.42
N LEU A 640 6.82 16.29 -29.62
CA LEU A 640 7.34 17.63 -29.94
C LEU A 640 6.34 18.76 -29.70
N THR A 641 5.04 18.44 -29.73
CA THR A 641 3.94 19.36 -29.48
C THR A 641 3.59 19.53 -28.00
N ASP A 642 4.10 18.66 -27.12
CA ASP A 642 3.94 18.81 -25.68
C ASP A 642 4.65 20.08 -25.19
N ASN A 643 4.25 20.60 -24.03
CA ASN A 643 4.88 21.78 -23.42
C ASN A 643 6.01 21.42 -22.46
N LEU A 644 6.94 22.35 -22.25
CA LEU A 644 8.10 22.17 -21.36
C LEU A 644 7.69 21.98 -19.90
N GLY A 645 6.53 22.48 -19.48
CA GLY A 645 5.97 22.20 -18.17
C GLY A 645 5.69 20.71 -17.93
N LYS A 646 5.07 20.04 -18.90
CA LYS A 646 4.83 18.58 -18.88
C LYS A 646 6.15 17.82 -18.80
N LEU A 647 7.15 18.23 -19.59
CA LEU A 647 8.50 17.65 -19.55
C LEU A 647 9.16 17.85 -18.18
N SER A 648 9.15 19.06 -17.62
CA SER A 648 9.72 19.37 -16.30
C SER A 648 9.18 18.44 -15.23
N ARG A 649 7.88 18.12 -15.29
CA ARG A 649 7.21 17.22 -14.34
C ARG A 649 7.63 15.78 -14.51
N ILE A 650 7.71 15.29 -15.74
CA ILE A 650 8.24 13.96 -16.02
C ILE A 650 9.66 13.84 -15.45
N LEU A 651 10.46 14.89 -15.58
CA LEU A 651 11.84 14.92 -15.09
C LEU A 651 11.96 15.05 -13.56
N GLU A 652 10.88 15.33 -12.82
CA GLU A 652 10.87 15.25 -11.34
C GLU A 652 10.81 13.80 -10.84
N THR A 653 10.25 12.89 -11.64
CA THR A 653 10.08 11.46 -11.28
C THR A 653 11.01 10.54 -12.06
N ASP A 654 11.28 10.87 -13.32
CA ASP A 654 12.05 10.06 -14.26
C ASP A 654 13.35 10.80 -14.63
N HIS A 655 14.46 10.07 -14.81
CA HIS A 655 15.75 10.71 -15.08
C HIS A 655 15.84 11.32 -16.49
N PHE A 656 15.01 10.85 -17.42
CA PHE A 656 14.95 11.32 -18.80
C PHE A 656 13.55 11.10 -19.40
N ALA A 657 13.25 11.84 -20.46
CA ALA A 657 12.06 11.67 -21.29
C ALA A 657 12.47 11.40 -22.75
N LEU A 658 11.78 10.45 -23.39
CA LEU A 658 12.02 10.11 -24.79
C LEU A 658 11.08 10.91 -25.69
N VAL A 659 11.63 11.77 -26.54
CA VAL A 659 10.85 12.57 -27.47
C VAL A 659 10.58 11.75 -28.72
N VAL A 660 9.31 11.48 -29.01
CA VAL A 660 8.87 10.66 -30.13
C VAL A 660 8.06 11.48 -31.13
N HIS A 661 8.18 11.13 -32.41
CA HIS A 661 7.38 11.70 -33.48
C HIS A 661 6.82 10.59 -34.36
N GLU A 662 5.59 10.77 -34.82
CA GLU A 662 4.92 9.82 -35.71
C GLU A 662 5.13 10.24 -37.15
N GLN A 663 5.61 9.31 -37.98
CA GLN A 663 5.80 9.50 -39.40
C GLN A 663 4.88 8.55 -40.17
N ILE A 664 4.13 9.09 -41.12
CA ILE A 664 3.30 8.29 -42.05
C ILE A 664 4.16 7.89 -43.24
N GLN A 665 4.29 6.59 -43.49
CA GLN A 665 5.01 6.02 -44.62
C GLN A 665 4.02 5.30 -45.54
N TYR A 666 4.09 5.57 -46.85
CA TYR A 666 3.30 4.84 -47.84
C TYR A 666 4.06 3.59 -48.28
N LEU A 667 3.40 2.44 -48.20
CA LEU A 667 3.91 1.16 -48.67
C LEU A 667 3.64 0.99 -50.17
N THR A 668 4.38 0.07 -50.80
CA THR A 668 4.31 -0.20 -52.24
C THR A 668 2.94 -0.70 -52.71
N ASP A 669 2.09 -1.18 -51.81
CA ASP A 669 0.71 -1.60 -52.05
C ASP A 669 -0.32 -0.46 -51.89
N GLY A 670 0.12 0.76 -51.59
CA GLY A 670 -0.73 1.93 -51.38
C GLY A 670 -1.29 2.06 -49.95
N SER A 671 -0.99 1.13 -49.06
CA SER A 671 -1.35 1.24 -47.63
C SER A 671 -0.40 2.18 -46.88
N THR A 672 -0.87 2.79 -45.80
CA THR A 672 -0.04 3.66 -44.94
C THR A 672 0.39 2.90 -43.69
N SER A 673 1.69 2.91 -43.39
CA SER A 673 2.24 2.49 -42.09
C SER A 673 2.60 3.71 -41.25
N LEU A 674 2.25 3.66 -39.97
CA LEU A 674 2.65 4.65 -38.97
C LEU A 674 3.95 4.16 -38.32
N LYS A 675 5.02 4.93 -38.47
CA LYS A 675 6.33 4.65 -37.89
C LYS A 675 6.64 5.66 -36.81
N GLN A 676 6.88 5.19 -35.59
CA GLN A 676 7.41 6.05 -34.53
C GLN A 676 8.92 6.24 -34.72
N MET A 677 9.37 7.48 -34.65
CA MET A 677 10.78 7.83 -34.65
C MET A 677 11.15 8.50 -33.34
N VAL A 678 12.34 8.18 -32.84
CA VAL A 678 12.94 8.93 -31.73
C VAL A 678 13.51 10.24 -32.29
N PHE A 679 13.04 11.35 -31.74
CA PHE A 679 13.50 12.68 -32.09
C PHE A 679 14.59 13.19 -31.15
N GLY A 680 14.60 12.72 -29.89
CA GLY A 680 15.60 13.11 -28.91
C GLY A 680 15.41 12.41 -27.58
N VAL A 681 16.43 12.49 -26.72
CA VAL A 681 16.34 12.15 -25.30
C VAL A 681 16.56 13.44 -24.54
N VAL A 682 15.70 13.74 -23.57
CA VAL A 682 15.76 14.99 -22.80
C VAL A 682 15.91 14.69 -21.33
N THR A 683 16.80 15.40 -20.66
CA THR A 683 17.10 15.30 -19.23
C THR A 683 16.80 16.61 -18.51
N ALA A 684 16.83 16.60 -17.17
CA ALA A 684 16.72 17.82 -16.37
C ALA A 684 17.81 18.86 -16.69
N ILE A 685 19.00 18.39 -17.10
CA ILE A 685 20.12 19.24 -17.49
C ILE A 685 19.80 19.99 -18.79
N ASP A 686 19.20 19.32 -19.77
CA ASP A 686 18.82 19.95 -21.05
C ASP A 686 17.79 21.06 -20.84
N LEU A 687 16.78 20.81 -20.00
CA LEU A 687 15.78 21.81 -19.64
C LEU A 687 16.42 22.99 -18.89
N LEU A 688 17.32 22.73 -17.94
CA LEU A 688 18.03 23.78 -17.20
C LEU A 688 18.94 24.63 -18.12
N ASN A 689 19.64 23.99 -19.05
CA ASN A 689 20.49 24.67 -20.04
C ASN A 689 19.66 25.58 -20.96
N PHE A 690 18.47 25.13 -21.37
CA PHE A 690 17.55 25.95 -22.15
C PHE A 690 17.08 27.19 -21.39
N VAL A 691 16.64 27.03 -20.14
CA VAL A 691 16.14 28.14 -19.31
C VAL A 691 17.25 29.16 -19.04
N THR A 692 18.41 28.70 -18.56
CA THR A 692 19.54 29.58 -18.24
C THR A 692 20.19 30.21 -19.48
N GLY A 693 20.17 29.53 -20.62
CA GLY A 693 20.66 30.06 -21.89
C GLY A 693 19.83 31.24 -22.41
N HIS A 694 18.52 31.21 -22.19
CA HIS A 694 17.63 32.31 -22.56
C HIS A 694 17.83 33.53 -21.65
N GLU A 695 17.93 33.33 -20.34
CA GLU A 695 18.16 34.41 -19.37
C GLU A 695 19.50 35.14 -19.61
N LYS A 696 20.55 34.41 -20.01
CA LYS A 696 21.83 35.02 -20.40
C LYS A 696 21.71 35.87 -21.67
N ARG A 697 20.92 35.45 -22.65
CA ARG A 697 20.69 36.20 -23.89
C ARG A 697 19.90 37.49 -23.62
N GLU A 698 18.85 37.41 -22.79
CA GLU A 698 18.09 38.60 -22.38
C GLU A 698 18.97 39.60 -21.63
N ARG A 699 19.85 39.15 -20.72
CA ARG A 699 20.81 40.03 -20.03
C ARG A 699 21.81 40.68 -20.98
N SER A 700 22.37 39.93 -21.93
CA SER A 700 23.29 40.51 -22.92
C SER A 700 22.62 41.50 -23.87
N VAL A 701 21.34 41.30 -24.19
CA VAL A 701 20.57 42.23 -25.02
C VAL A 701 20.20 43.48 -24.23
N SER A 702 19.87 43.36 -22.94
CA SER A 702 19.64 44.53 -22.07
C SER A 702 20.91 45.36 -21.84
N GLU A 703 22.07 44.72 -21.68
CA GLU A 703 23.35 45.42 -21.53
C GLU A 703 23.80 46.13 -22.83
N CYS A 704 23.50 45.57 -24.00
CA CYS A 704 23.75 46.25 -25.29
C CYS A 704 22.79 47.39 -25.60
N THR A 705 21.58 47.43 -25.00
CA THR A 705 20.64 48.54 -25.17
C THR A 705 20.92 49.72 -24.25
N ASP A 706 21.72 49.55 -23.20
CA ASP A 706 22.17 50.64 -22.32
C ASP A 706 23.46 51.34 -22.82
N GLU A 707 24.08 50.84 -23.90
CA GLU A 707 25.25 51.44 -24.57
C GLU A 707 24.95 52.11 -25.93
N LEU A 708 23.68 52.27 -26.30
CA LEU A 708 23.19 53.02 -27.48
C LEU A 708 22.29 54.18 -27.06
#